data_AF-A0A0D0B9I7-F1
#
_entry.id   AF-A0A0D0B9I7-F1
#
_cell.length_a   1.000
_cell.length_b   1.000
_cell.length_c   1.000
_cell.angle_alpha   90.00
_cell.angle_beta   90.00
_cell.angle_gamma   90.00
#
_symmetry.space_group_name_H-M   'P 1'
#
loop_
_entity.id
_entity.type
_entity.pdbx_description
1 polymer ?
#
loop_
_entity_poly.entity_id
_entity_poly.type
_entity_poly.pdbx_seq_one_letter_code
_entity_poly.pdbx_strand_id
1 'polypeptide(L)'
;MSTPSFSSFPPSFASFPDLDPGPSKNTLDRTRNESSIDTREKDRKAKKDQNRRGSKKLTDESRKDRKHKTAKHDLEPVLPRQHGYTWKGVSIPDDEKIKAEEDRRLAQSEIQESQWDSRPTFFSDRKGDQLNVTYGGIHAGNIPKYHIVNRGRSILGLDGDWAIYRRGKGIEINIGRRHKQPALTDSSVTSLLAAPPSRRIIGSGDSYKFEEVDGFLRLPSDRGHKVAEDYRSVTRQQELDSDSHSSAPDDSSGDESGAPILTSHQLSLKTLEQQLAADPCSVETWLSLVRHSLSNIPVTSKNATKARAEITLAILTRARAAHPHNRSSRILFLKYLRAGEEVWHESKTKAEWEEALKLGGIEIWMEWLEWRIRTVAGGVDTLVTDATRVLRALGSSGSLEIDKLRVVWRVAVAFQQAGYHERTTALFQAQAELTFEVPQSLYGLPLESQLESLEEFWESEVPRVGEPGAKGWGDWISCSRPNNPGSPLKAVPQMDVDNQSKDPYVQWYHDESRADCTSRVPARSVDAKSESDPYATVLLSDIKALLLPLPTESAKNAFRLIWLSVLGLHVPGFAETLSQGSWDDRWSFTYLCSFSRLNLIFPATAGQRQLIADSHAGTLIGREREFSSAFGPIKEWSRDALGPLEWVGQEKWRMWTAIDLQGIDQDFVRAVFKQLRCGSEDYEWDIYALAFEAALNIKSALKLSRTFLSTARDSLPHWAAHARLERLREHVGDARKVYQTVLVASQHPPSQPFVGQLWWDWAEMEWLSGNQNAALRVIQRSVNIEGTGGMMILRVKRALDDTTCCAYEQWKDRQGWIKLRALIELLTSSSQDGALATFDSQTSVNDSSSARESMMVASLMLLYNHSVMLRSPTPPAVLRDRLQIAVDTYPDNSLVLGMFLEAEKGHGIWGRVRAQLGQNTTDGGPREKSISRRVTEVWVAGWEKGRWQSEIERTRSGLIAAAESERTTGSAILWGVILEFEVRVGELQRAKKLLYRAVNECPLAKDLYMIAFGPLRSVFSSRELDGFVDIMAERGIRMRKGVDEYMTGGDEGGSDSEDLDGSEDEIEHEARQRRLLMPY
;
A
#
# COMPACT_ATOMS: atom_id res chain seq x y z
N MET A 1 22.57 18.92 -54.62
CA MET A 1 22.21 19.62 -55.88
C MET A 1 21.62 18.57 -56.82
N SER A 2 20.49 18.74 -57.50
CA SER A 2 19.40 19.74 -57.36
C SER A 2 18.10 19.16 -57.99
N THR A 3 16.93 19.61 -57.53
CA THR A 3 15.59 19.23 -58.07
C THR A 3 15.26 19.95 -59.39
N PRO A 4 14.41 19.38 -60.27
CA PRO A 4 12.92 19.48 -60.26
C PRO A 4 12.21 18.08 -60.30
N SER A 5 10.88 17.86 -60.41
CA SER A 5 9.64 18.68 -60.25
C SER A 5 8.35 17.81 -60.14
N PHE A 6 7.24 18.46 -59.76
CA PHE A 6 5.79 18.21 -59.99
C PHE A 6 5.37 17.46 -61.29
N SER A 7 4.21 16.77 -61.42
CA SER A 7 3.13 16.44 -60.44
C SER A 7 2.00 15.51 -60.98
N SER A 8 1.21 14.95 -60.04
CA SER A 8 -0.28 14.73 -60.08
C SER A 8 -0.92 13.43 -60.64
N PHE A 9 -2.08 13.09 -60.03
CA PHE A 9 -3.14 12.13 -60.37
C PHE A 9 -2.93 10.59 -60.25
N PRO A 10 -3.75 9.90 -59.42
CA PRO A 10 -3.99 8.45 -59.49
C PRO A 10 -5.36 8.09 -60.13
N PRO A 11 -5.50 6.94 -60.81
CA PRO A 11 -6.78 6.39 -61.24
C PRO A 11 -7.38 5.36 -60.27
N SER A 12 -8.69 5.09 -60.39
CA SER A 12 -9.45 4.07 -59.67
C SER A 12 -9.69 2.81 -60.52
N PHE A 13 -10.06 1.69 -59.87
CA PHE A 13 -10.99 0.59 -60.26
C PHE A 13 -10.76 -0.58 -59.26
N ALA A 14 -11.71 -1.31 -58.63
CA ALA A 14 -13.15 -1.58 -58.77
C ALA A 14 -13.52 -2.92 -59.46
N SER A 15 -14.00 -3.89 -58.65
CA SER A 15 -14.60 -5.19 -59.01
C SER A 15 -15.08 -5.86 -57.70
N PHE A 16 -16.18 -6.61 -57.57
CA PHE A 16 -17.36 -6.96 -58.40
C PHE A 16 -18.42 -7.61 -57.43
N PRO A 17 -19.62 -8.09 -57.85
CA PRO A 17 -20.85 -7.37 -58.24
C PRO A 17 -22.09 -7.67 -57.33
N ASP A 18 -23.21 -6.99 -57.59
CA ASP A 18 -24.55 -7.27 -57.02
C ASP A 18 -25.27 -8.49 -57.64
N LEU A 19 -26.32 -8.99 -56.97
CA LEU A 19 -27.51 -9.59 -57.62
C LEU A 19 -28.78 -9.51 -56.72
N ASP A 20 -29.83 -8.86 -57.25
CA ASP A 20 -31.29 -8.95 -57.04
C ASP A 20 -31.95 -9.42 -55.73
N PRO A 21 -33.09 -8.79 -55.38
CA PRO A 21 -34.25 -9.56 -54.94
C PRO A 21 -35.60 -9.18 -55.60
N GLY A 22 -36.37 -10.20 -55.96
CA GLY A 22 -37.81 -10.14 -56.26
C GLY A 22 -38.34 -11.50 -56.72
N PRO A 23 -39.67 -11.74 -56.79
CA PRO A 23 -40.79 -10.88 -56.43
C PRO A 23 -41.74 -11.50 -55.36
N SER A 24 -42.70 -10.72 -54.86
CA SER A 24 -43.91 -11.24 -54.19
C SER A 24 -45.16 -10.40 -54.53
N LYS A 25 -46.35 -10.98 -54.39
CA LYS A 25 -47.64 -10.42 -54.84
C LYS A 25 -48.60 -10.17 -53.66
N ASN A 26 -49.54 -9.24 -53.87
CA ASN A 26 -50.96 -9.14 -53.46
C ASN A 26 -51.43 -9.90 -52.18
N THR A 27 -52.34 -9.37 -51.35
CA THR A 27 -53.51 -8.51 -51.67
C THR A 27 -54.07 -7.81 -50.41
N LEU A 28 -54.98 -6.82 -50.58
CA LEU A 28 -55.83 -6.16 -49.57
C LEU A 28 -55.06 -5.24 -48.59
N ASP A 29 -54.91 -3.92 -48.81
CA ASP A 29 -55.88 -2.81 -48.96
C ASP A 29 -56.73 -2.54 -47.69
N ARG A 30 -56.72 -1.38 -47.03
CA ARG A 30 -56.67 0.08 -47.39
C ARG A 30 -58.05 0.74 -47.49
N THR A 31 -58.23 1.77 -46.68
CA THR A 31 -58.96 2.99 -47.04
C THR A 31 -58.01 4.18 -46.92
N ARG A 32 -58.19 5.19 -47.79
CA ARG A 32 -57.23 6.29 -48.00
C ARG A 32 -58.00 7.50 -48.52
N ASN A 33 -58.00 8.60 -47.78
CA ASN A 33 -58.74 9.80 -48.19
C ASN A 33 -58.13 10.46 -49.43
N GLU A 34 -58.97 11.21 -50.14
CA GLU A 34 -58.97 11.26 -51.61
C GLU A 34 -58.17 12.43 -52.22
N SER A 35 -57.88 12.32 -53.52
CA SER A 35 -57.37 13.42 -54.34
C SER A 35 -57.78 13.28 -55.82
N SER A 36 -58.82 14.00 -56.23
CA SER A 36 -59.12 14.41 -57.61
C SER A 36 -60.06 15.63 -57.53
N ILE A 37 -59.69 16.83 -57.99
CA ILE A 37 -59.64 17.21 -59.42
C ILE A 37 -61.03 17.04 -60.06
N ASP A 38 -61.73 18.15 -60.37
CA ASP A 38 -61.96 18.45 -61.79
C ASP A 38 -62.32 19.91 -62.16
N THR A 39 -62.05 20.20 -63.44
CA THR A 39 -62.54 21.25 -64.38
C THR A 39 -63.36 22.49 -63.97
N ARG A 40 -62.92 23.62 -64.57
CA ARG A 40 -63.66 24.61 -65.41
C ARG A 40 -64.84 25.48 -64.91
N GLU A 41 -64.75 26.73 -65.37
CA GLU A 41 -65.81 27.59 -65.96
C GLU A 41 -67.03 28.10 -65.17
N LYS A 42 -67.36 29.38 -65.49
CA LYS A 42 -68.67 30.07 -65.46
C LYS A 42 -69.36 30.19 -64.08
N ASP A 43 -69.34 31.36 -63.45
CA ASP A 43 -70.04 32.62 -63.82
C ASP A 43 -71.57 32.56 -63.60
N ARG A 44 -72.04 33.25 -62.54
CA ARG A 44 -73.30 34.04 -62.40
C ARG A 44 -74.18 33.81 -61.14
N LYS A 45 -74.10 34.84 -60.27
CA LYS A 45 -75.24 35.68 -59.78
C LYS A 45 -76.17 35.12 -58.69
N ALA A 46 -76.73 35.95 -57.79
CA ALA A 46 -76.50 37.38 -57.45
C ALA A 46 -77.27 37.82 -56.17
N LYS A 47 -77.08 39.12 -55.80
CA LYS A 47 -77.77 39.91 -54.73
C LYS A 47 -77.16 39.69 -53.33
N LYS A 48 -77.02 40.68 -52.43
CA LYS A 48 -77.26 42.16 -52.39
C LYS A 48 -76.45 42.71 -51.17
N ASP A 49 -76.16 43.99 -50.87
CA ASP A 49 -76.35 45.35 -51.43
C ASP A 49 -75.33 46.29 -50.68
N GLN A 50 -75.05 47.57 -50.96
CA GLN A 50 -75.45 48.47 -52.05
C GLN A 50 -74.31 49.43 -52.48
N ASN A 51 -74.15 50.62 -51.87
CA ASN A 51 -73.18 51.68 -52.24
C ASN A 51 -73.11 52.83 -51.20
N ARG A 52 -71.93 53.45 -51.05
CA ARG A 52 -71.63 54.90 -51.29
C ARG A 52 -70.13 55.15 -50.98
N ARG A 53 -69.28 55.65 -51.90
CA ARG A 53 -69.17 57.01 -52.48
C ARG A 53 -69.02 58.12 -51.43
N GLY A 54 -67.90 58.84 -51.30
CA GLY A 54 -66.56 58.74 -51.94
C GLY A 54 -65.98 60.10 -52.38
N SER A 55 -64.76 60.11 -52.98
CA SER A 55 -64.07 61.29 -53.59
C SER A 55 -63.56 62.36 -52.57
N LYS A 56 -62.39 63.00 -52.70
CA LYS A 56 -61.26 63.01 -53.67
C LYS A 56 -60.07 63.75 -53.03
N LYS A 57 -58.82 63.34 -53.26
CA LYS A 57 -57.69 64.17 -53.79
C LYS A 57 -56.34 63.43 -53.77
N LEU A 58 -55.36 64.02 -54.46
CA LEU A 58 -53.94 63.67 -54.57
C LEU A 58 -53.07 64.82 -54.01
N THR A 59 -51.74 64.62 -54.01
CA THR A 59 -50.64 65.60 -53.85
C THR A 59 -50.56 66.34 -52.51
N ASP A 60 -49.48 66.26 -51.72
CA ASP A 60 -48.05 66.63 -51.96
C ASP A 60 -47.76 68.11 -51.58
N GLU A 61 -46.48 68.46 -51.44
CA GLU A 61 -45.89 69.56 -50.64
C GLU A 61 -46.00 69.36 -49.11
N SER A 62 -44.98 69.57 -48.26
CA SER A 62 -43.72 70.34 -48.20
C SER A 62 -43.76 71.57 -47.27
N ARG A 63 -42.59 71.87 -46.68
CA ARG A 63 -42.18 73.13 -46.05
C ARG A 63 -42.90 73.61 -44.76
N LYS A 64 -42.06 73.65 -43.71
CA LYS A 64 -41.59 74.87 -42.99
C LYS A 64 -42.07 75.18 -41.56
N ASP A 65 -41.05 75.65 -40.83
CA ASP A 65 -41.04 76.73 -39.84
C ASP A 65 -41.60 76.50 -38.41
N ARG A 66 -40.67 76.71 -37.44
CA ARG A 66 -40.83 77.48 -36.17
C ARG A 66 -41.45 76.77 -34.95
N LYS A 67 -40.95 77.01 -33.71
CA LYS A 67 -39.68 77.65 -33.27
C LYS A 67 -39.45 77.46 -31.75
N HIS A 68 -38.19 77.27 -31.34
CA HIS A 68 -37.59 77.75 -30.06
C HIS A 68 -38.22 77.26 -28.73
N LYS A 69 -37.63 77.40 -27.53
CA LYS A 69 -36.41 78.06 -26.95
C LYS A 69 -36.17 77.33 -25.59
N THR A 70 -35.01 77.17 -24.95
CA THR A 70 -33.54 77.32 -25.20
C THR A 70 -32.85 76.55 -24.04
N ALA A 71 -31.75 75.80 -24.24
CA ALA A 71 -30.34 76.23 -24.20
C ALA A 71 -29.94 76.99 -22.90
N LYS A 72 -28.81 76.75 -22.24
CA LYS A 72 -27.40 76.51 -22.67
C LYS A 72 -26.63 75.75 -21.54
N HIS A 73 -25.37 75.28 -21.64
CA HIS A 73 -24.34 75.16 -22.68
C HIS A 73 -23.52 73.88 -22.38
N ASP A 74 -23.12 73.14 -23.41
CA ASP A 74 -21.74 72.89 -23.89
C ASP A 74 -20.60 72.88 -22.83
N LEU A 75 -19.60 71.99 -22.89
CA LEU A 75 -18.83 71.59 -24.08
C LEU A 75 -18.44 70.10 -24.13
N GLU A 76 -18.66 69.51 -25.31
CA GLU A 76 -17.97 68.33 -25.88
C GLU A 76 -16.79 68.89 -26.77
N PRO A 77 -16.15 68.23 -27.79
CA PRO A 77 -16.41 66.91 -28.41
C PRO A 77 -15.15 66.08 -28.81
N VAL A 78 -15.39 64.99 -29.55
CA VAL A 78 -14.57 64.49 -30.70
C VAL A 78 -13.22 63.80 -30.42
N LEU A 79 -12.86 62.64 -30.99
CA LEU A 79 -13.47 61.52 -31.75
C LEU A 79 -12.29 60.50 -32.02
N PRO A 80 -12.40 59.43 -32.85
CA PRO A 80 -13.42 58.37 -33.01
C PRO A 80 -12.78 56.94 -33.04
N ARG A 81 -13.56 55.92 -33.51
CA ARG A 81 -13.12 54.63 -34.13
C ARG A 81 -12.65 53.51 -33.17
N GLN A 82 -12.90 52.21 -33.44
CA GLN A 82 -13.73 51.59 -34.49
C GLN A 82 -14.19 50.16 -34.12
N HIS A 83 -15.20 49.66 -34.84
CA HIS A 83 -15.54 48.25 -35.08
C HIS A 83 -15.70 47.31 -33.86
N GLY A 84 -16.94 47.23 -33.35
CA GLY A 84 -17.53 45.92 -33.03
C GLY A 84 -18.37 45.43 -34.22
N TYR A 85 -18.02 44.29 -34.81
CA TYR A 85 -18.79 43.47 -35.76
C TYR A 85 -18.02 42.16 -36.07
N THR A 86 -18.57 40.94 -36.16
CA THR A 86 -19.77 40.31 -35.55
C THR A 86 -19.76 38.79 -35.80
N TRP A 87 -20.58 38.06 -35.03
CA TRP A 87 -21.34 36.83 -35.42
C TRP A 87 -20.67 35.43 -35.51
N LYS A 88 -21.15 34.59 -34.58
CA LYS A 88 -21.92 33.33 -34.75
C LYS A 88 -21.34 32.13 -35.53
N GLY A 89 -21.21 31.03 -34.76
CA GLY A 89 -21.91 29.76 -35.00
C GLY A 89 -21.98 28.99 -33.67
N VAL A 90 -23.05 28.28 -33.27
CA VAL A 90 -24.32 27.91 -33.92
C VAL A 90 -25.45 27.80 -32.87
N SER A 91 -26.69 28.14 -33.26
CA SER A 91 -27.98 27.79 -32.61
C SER A 91 -28.19 28.09 -31.10
N ILE A 92 -28.77 29.25 -30.81
CA ILE A 92 -29.49 29.55 -29.55
C ILE A 92 -30.98 29.77 -29.92
N PRO A 93 -31.98 29.25 -29.18
CA PRO A 93 -33.38 29.65 -29.35
C PRO A 93 -33.56 31.15 -29.04
N ASP A 94 -34.46 31.86 -29.73
CA ASP A 94 -34.57 33.32 -29.59
C ASP A 94 -34.93 33.75 -28.15
N ASP A 95 -33.97 34.27 -27.38
CA ASP A 95 -34.19 34.80 -26.03
C ASP A 95 -35.20 35.95 -26.02
N GLU A 96 -35.32 36.73 -27.11
CA GLU A 96 -36.39 37.74 -27.24
C GLU A 96 -37.79 37.13 -27.36
N LYS A 97 -37.94 35.90 -27.89
CA LYS A 97 -39.23 35.17 -27.87
C LYS A 97 -39.50 34.55 -26.52
N ILE A 98 -38.47 34.01 -25.85
CA ILE A 98 -38.60 33.49 -24.49
C ILE A 98 -39.04 34.63 -23.57
N LYS A 99 -38.35 35.77 -23.63
CA LYS A 99 -38.69 36.96 -22.85
C LYS A 99 -40.04 37.55 -23.23
N ALA A 100 -40.41 37.66 -24.52
CA ALA A 100 -41.73 38.16 -24.91
C ALA A 100 -42.88 37.21 -24.49
N GLU A 101 -42.62 35.91 -24.36
CA GLU A 101 -43.57 34.93 -23.82
C GLU A 101 -43.61 34.94 -22.28
N GLU A 102 -42.50 35.24 -21.61
CA GLU A 102 -42.46 35.51 -20.16
C GLU A 102 -43.14 36.84 -19.81
N ASP A 103 -42.86 37.93 -20.51
CA ASP A 103 -43.53 39.23 -20.36
C ASP A 103 -45.04 39.11 -20.66
N ARG A 104 -45.44 38.26 -21.62
CA ARG A 104 -46.86 37.89 -21.83
C ARG A 104 -47.46 37.09 -20.68
N ARG A 105 -46.70 36.18 -20.07
CA ARG A 105 -47.15 35.39 -18.91
C ARG A 105 -47.25 36.24 -17.65
N LEU A 106 -46.34 37.19 -17.46
CA LEU A 106 -46.39 38.19 -16.39
C LEU A 106 -47.61 39.11 -16.57
N ALA A 107 -47.83 39.64 -17.77
CA ALA A 107 -49.05 40.39 -18.06
C ALA A 107 -50.34 39.55 -17.87
N GLN A 108 -50.30 38.24 -18.10
CA GLN A 108 -51.42 37.33 -17.83
C GLN A 108 -51.56 36.95 -16.34
N SER A 109 -50.50 36.96 -15.54
CA SER A 109 -50.59 36.77 -14.08
C SER A 109 -51.05 38.03 -13.37
N GLU A 110 -50.53 39.21 -13.71
CA GLU A 110 -50.97 40.50 -13.14
C GLU A 110 -52.47 40.76 -13.39
N ILE A 111 -52.98 40.39 -14.57
CA ILE A 111 -54.42 40.46 -14.92
C ILE A 111 -55.27 39.47 -14.10
N GLN A 112 -54.68 38.44 -13.48
CA GLN A 112 -55.37 37.46 -12.66
C GLN A 112 -55.21 37.70 -11.14
N GLU A 113 -54.04 38.18 -10.71
CA GLU A 113 -53.74 38.59 -9.32
C GLU A 113 -54.59 39.80 -8.90
N SER A 114 -54.79 40.76 -9.81
CA SER A 114 -55.63 41.95 -9.60
C SER A 114 -57.14 41.67 -9.35
N GLN A 115 -57.58 40.41 -9.41
CA GLN A 115 -58.95 39.99 -9.04
C GLN A 115 -59.03 39.20 -7.72
N TRP A 116 -57.90 38.90 -7.05
CA TRP A 116 -57.87 38.22 -5.76
C TRP A 116 -57.53 39.12 -4.56
N ASP A 117 -56.75 40.19 -4.76
CA ASP A 117 -56.47 41.19 -3.71
C ASP A 117 -57.74 41.91 -3.19
N SER A 118 -58.83 41.92 -3.96
CA SER A 118 -60.08 42.61 -3.59
C SER A 118 -60.97 41.80 -2.61
N ARG A 119 -60.38 41.09 -1.64
CA ARG A 119 -61.11 40.40 -0.56
C ARG A 119 -60.46 40.71 0.80
N PRO A 120 -61.22 41.17 1.82
CA PRO A 120 -60.67 41.40 3.15
C PRO A 120 -60.18 40.08 3.75
N THR A 121 -58.92 40.04 4.14
CA THR A 121 -58.21 38.84 4.64
C THR A 121 -58.62 38.40 6.05
N PHE A 122 -59.53 39.14 6.70
CA PHE A 122 -60.15 38.76 7.97
C PHE A 122 -61.58 39.31 8.08
N PHE A 123 -62.41 38.64 8.88
CA PHE A 123 -63.70 39.13 9.32
C PHE A 123 -63.68 39.33 10.84
N SER A 124 -63.85 40.56 11.31
CA SER A 124 -63.93 40.83 12.74
C SER A 124 -65.37 40.68 13.23
N ASP A 125 -65.69 39.57 13.91
CA ASP A 125 -66.90 39.56 14.73
C ASP A 125 -66.73 40.56 15.88
N ARG A 126 -67.76 41.35 16.13
CA ARG A 126 -67.82 42.35 17.22
C ARG A 126 -68.71 41.90 18.37
N LYS A 127 -69.29 40.70 18.30
CA LYS A 127 -69.99 40.05 19.40
C LYS A 127 -68.98 39.24 20.22
N GLY A 128 -68.54 39.78 21.35
CA GLY A 128 -67.66 39.07 22.26
C GLY A 128 -68.34 37.80 22.80
N ASP A 129 -67.69 36.65 22.66
CA ASP A 129 -68.20 35.37 23.17
C ASP A 129 -68.17 35.37 24.71
N GLN A 130 -69.37 35.42 25.31
CA GLN A 130 -69.55 35.53 26.76
C GLN A 130 -68.94 34.34 27.51
N LEU A 131 -68.85 33.16 26.88
CA LEU A 131 -68.29 31.96 27.50
C LEU A 131 -66.77 32.10 27.74
N ASN A 132 -66.06 32.83 26.87
CA ASN A 132 -64.63 33.08 27.06
C ASN A 132 -64.37 34.00 28.27
N VAL A 133 -65.33 34.88 28.59
CA VAL A 133 -65.26 35.77 29.76
C VAL A 133 -65.59 35.00 31.05
N THR A 134 -66.57 34.09 31.04
CA THR A 134 -66.94 33.30 32.23
C THR A 134 -65.90 32.25 32.61
N TYR A 135 -65.14 31.73 31.64
CA TYR A 135 -64.11 30.70 31.86
C TYR A 135 -62.66 31.21 31.78
N GLY A 136 -62.45 32.53 31.60
CA GLY A 136 -61.13 33.16 31.61
C GLY A 136 -60.18 32.71 30.49
N GLY A 137 -60.70 32.12 29.40
CA GLY A 137 -59.91 31.49 28.35
C GLY A 137 -60.78 31.04 27.16
N ILE A 138 -60.13 30.60 26.07
CA ILE A 138 -60.81 30.25 24.82
C ILE A 138 -61.61 28.94 24.99
N HIS A 139 -62.93 29.02 24.82
CA HIS A 139 -63.85 27.90 24.95
C HIS A 139 -63.68 26.89 23.80
N ALA A 140 -63.03 25.76 24.10
CA ALA A 140 -62.57 24.76 23.12
C ALA A 140 -63.67 24.13 22.25
N GLY A 141 -64.95 24.26 22.60
CA GLY A 141 -66.07 23.71 21.82
C GLY A 141 -66.29 24.37 20.44
N ASN A 142 -65.91 25.64 20.28
CA ASN A 142 -66.20 26.44 19.07
C ASN A 142 -64.93 26.93 18.33
N ILE A 143 -63.87 26.11 18.28
CA ILE A 143 -62.68 26.40 17.47
C ILE A 143 -63.01 26.19 15.98
N PRO A 144 -62.78 27.18 15.08
CA PRO A 144 -62.99 27.02 13.64
C PRO A 144 -62.15 25.88 13.05
N LYS A 145 -62.81 24.92 12.40
CA LYS A 145 -62.14 23.78 11.75
C LYS A 145 -61.76 24.15 10.32
N TYR A 146 -60.46 24.29 10.05
CA TYR A 146 -59.95 24.52 8.71
C TYR A 146 -60.29 23.35 7.77
N HIS A 147 -61.09 23.61 6.74
CA HIS A 147 -61.45 22.61 5.74
C HIS A 147 -60.34 22.46 4.69
N ILE A 148 -59.87 21.23 4.46
CA ILE A 148 -58.84 20.95 3.45
C ILE A 148 -59.53 20.67 2.09
N VAL A 149 -59.05 21.34 1.04
CA VAL A 149 -59.64 21.32 -0.32
C VAL A 149 -58.59 20.80 -1.32
N ASN A 150 -58.96 20.67 -2.61
CA ASN A 150 -58.07 20.24 -3.69
C ASN A 150 -57.33 18.92 -3.42
N ARG A 151 -58.11 17.88 -3.07
CA ARG A 151 -57.62 16.52 -2.76
C ARG A 151 -56.54 16.48 -1.66
N GLY A 152 -56.61 17.38 -0.68
CA GLY A 152 -55.72 17.38 0.48
C GLY A 152 -54.49 18.27 0.37
N ARG A 153 -54.42 19.16 -0.64
CA ARG A 153 -53.21 19.97 -0.93
C ARG A 153 -53.26 21.42 -0.46
N SER A 154 -54.44 22.02 -0.29
CA SER A 154 -54.60 23.44 0.09
C SER A 154 -55.66 23.62 1.17
N ILE A 155 -55.50 24.64 2.01
CA ILE A 155 -56.41 24.94 3.13
C ILE A 155 -57.42 26.01 2.71
N LEU A 156 -58.71 25.80 2.98
CA LEU A 156 -59.75 26.80 2.74
C LEU A 156 -59.56 27.99 3.70
N GLY A 157 -59.42 29.20 3.14
CA GLY A 157 -59.24 30.43 3.91
C GLY A 157 -57.79 30.79 4.22
N LEU A 158 -56.81 30.07 3.68
CA LEU A 158 -55.40 30.48 3.62
C LEU A 158 -54.96 30.64 2.15
N ASP A 159 -53.82 31.31 1.97
CA ASP A 159 -53.33 31.71 0.65
C ASP A 159 -52.83 30.52 -0.21
N GLY A 160 -52.85 30.69 -1.53
CA GLY A 160 -52.68 29.64 -2.55
C GLY A 160 -51.30 28.99 -2.64
N ASP A 161 -50.32 29.52 -1.90
CA ASP A 161 -48.94 29.00 -1.82
C ASP A 161 -48.70 28.02 -0.66
N TRP A 162 -49.63 27.91 0.30
CA TRP A 162 -49.49 26.99 1.43
C TRP A 162 -49.90 25.57 1.04
N ALA A 163 -48.89 24.75 0.71
CA ALA A 163 -49.06 23.38 0.24
C ALA A 163 -48.91 22.36 1.37
N ILE A 164 -49.91 21.49 1.52
CA ILE A 164 -49.88 20.36 2.47
C ILE A 164 -49.21 19.13 1.83
N TYR A 165 -48.27 18.53 2.57
CA TYR A 165 -47.66 17.24 2.29
C TYR A 165 -47.91 16.26 3.46
N ARG A 166 -48.09 14.97 3.17
CA ARG A 166 -48.20 13.92 4.19
C ARG A 166 -46.98 13.03 4.15
N ARG A 167 -46.32 12.85 5.30
CA ARG A 167 -45.12 12.01 5.45
C ARG A 167 -45.35 11.02 6.59
N GLY A 168 -45.63 9.77 6.25
CA GLY A 168 -46.00 8.74 7.24
C GLY A 168 -47.28 9.11 8.02
N LYS A 169 -47.18 9.13 9.36
CA LYS A 169 -48.27 9.58 10.26
C LYS A 169 -48.37 11.11 10.39
N GLY A 170 -47.43 11.89 9.83
CA GLY A 170 -47.36 13.35 9.96
C GLY A 170 -47.95 14.14 8.79
N ILE A 171 -48.33 15.38 9.07
CA ILE A 171 -48.70 16.39 8.07
C ILE A 171 -47.69 17.54 8.17
N GLU A 172 -46.98 17.81 7.08
CA GLU A 172 -46.05 18.93 6.93
C GLU A 172 -46.69 19.99 6.01
N ILE A 173 -46.52 21.27 6.32
CA ILE A 173 -47.03 22.37 5.48
C ILE A 173 -45.82 23.21 5.04
N ASN A 174 -45.67 23.42 3.73
CA ASN A 174 -44.58 24.21 3.16
C ASN A 174 -45.12 25.28 2.21
N ILE A 175 -44.37 26.37 2.07
CA ILE A 175 -44.68 27.47 1.16
C ILE A 175 -44.05 27.16 -0.20
N GLY A 176 -44.85 27.22 -1.27
CA GLY A 176 -44.39 27.11 -2.66
C GLY A 176 -44.43 25.69 -3.24
N ARG A 177 -44.62 25.61 -4.56
CA ARG A 177 -44.99 24.36 -5.26
C ARG A 177 -43.82 23.46 -5.71
N ARG A 178 -42.59 23.69 -5.23
CA ARG A 178 -41.38 22.96 -5.68
C ARG A 178 -40.95 21.90 -4.68
N HIS A 179 -40.98 20.63 -5.11
CA HIS A 179 -40.55 19.49 -4.30
C HIS A 179 -39.02 19.39 -4.23
N LYS A 180 -38.45 19.46 -3.02
CA LYS A 180 -37.05 19.10 -2.76
C LYS A 180 -36.95 17.58 -2.59
N GLN A 181 -36.18 16.92 -3.44
CA GLN A 181 -35.87 15.49 -3.25
C GLN A 181 -34.85 15.32 -2.11
N PRO A 182 -34.96 14.25 -1.30
CA PRO A 182 -34.03 14.02 -0.19
C PRO A 182 -32.64 13.64 -0.72
N ALA A 183 -31.60 14.24 -0.15
CA ALA A 183 -30.22 13.91 -0.43
C ALA A 183 -29.72 12.80 0.51
N LEU A 184 -28.67 12.07 0.11
CA LEU A 184 -28.05 11.04 0.95
C LEU A 184 -27.49 11.60 2.28
N THR A 185 -27.27 12.92 2.33
CA THR A 185 -26.80 13.68 3.48
C THR A 185 -27.91 14.13 4.44
N ASP A 186 -29.19 13.98 4.09
CA ASP A 186 -30.29 14.41 4.96
C ASP A 186 -30.40 13.49 6.20
N SER A 187 -30.57 14.08 7.39
CA SER A 187 -30.63 13.35 8.67
C SER A 187 -31.76 12.31 8.73
N SER A 188 -32.83 12.48 7.95
CA SER A 188 -33.92 11.49 7.82
C SER A 188 -33.56 10.30 6.93
N VAL A 189 -32.52 10.39 6.10
CA VAL A 189 -31.99 9.29 5.29
C VAL A 189 -30.88 8.56 6.05
N THR A 190 -29.98 9.28 6.71
CA THR A 190 -28.93 8.64 7.53
C THR A 190 -29.50 7.87 8.72
N SER A 191 -30.57 8.36 9.35
CA SER A 191 -31.26 7.61 10.42
C SER A 191 -32.03 6.37 9.91
N LEU A 192 -32.53 6.38 8.67
CA LEU A 192 -33.09 5.19 8.01
C LEU A 192 -32.01 4.17 7.62
N LEU A 193 -30.81 4.62 7.23
CA LEU A 193 -29.67 3.75 6.94
C LEU A 193 -29.03 3.16 8.20
N ALA A 194 -29.12 3.87 9.34
CA ALA A 194 -28.69 3.39 10.65
C ALA A 194 -29.71 2.48 11.35
N ALA A 195 -30.95 2.39 10.85
CA ALA A 195 -31.97 1.50 11.40
C ALA A 195 -31.66 0.03 11.05
N PRO A 196 -31.84 -0.93 11.98
CA PRO A 196 -31.61 -2.33 11.69
C PRO A 196 -32.58 -2.84 10.60
N PRO A 197 -32.13 -3.68 9.65
CA PRO A 197 -32.92 -4.08 8.50
C PRO A 197 -34.11 -4.96 8.91
N SER A 198 -35.30 -4.36 8.94
CA SER A 198 -36.53 -5.05 9.31
C SER A 198 -36.95 -6.06 8.23
N ARG A 199 -36.59 -7.34 8.47
CA ARG A 199 -36.93 -8.53 7.66
C ARG A 199 -36.22 -8.58 6.29
N ARG A 200 -35.21 -9.46 6.20
CA ARG A 200 -34.67 -9.91 4.91
C ARG A 200 -35.71 -10.82 4.25
N ILE A 201 -36.27 -10.41 3.10
CA ILE A 201 -37.18 -11.26 2.32
C ILE A 201 -36.34 -12.32 1.59
N ILE A 202 -36.05 -13.41 2.29
CA ILE A 202 -35.72 -14.70 1.69
C ILE A 202 -36.87 -15.61 2.05
N GLY A 203 -37.57 -16.14 1.04
CA GLY A 203 -38.48 -17.25 1.26
C GLY A 203 -37.66 -18.48 1.61
N SER A 204 -37.81 -19.02 2.81
CA SER A 204 -37.52 -20.43 3.05
C SER A 204 -38.42 -21.25 2.14
N GLY A 205 -37.88 -22.30 1.52
CA GLY A 205 -38.71 -23.34 0.93
C GLY A 205 -39.66 -23.94 1.97
N ASP A 206 -40.77 -24.47 1.48
CA ASP A 206 -41.64 -25.40 2.21
C ASP A 206 -42.30 -24.87 3.51
N SER A 207 -43.00 -23.73 3.41
CA SER A 207 -44.39 -23.65 3.91
C SER A 207 -45.09 -22.37 3.46
N TYR A 208 -46.04 -22.50 2.52
CA TYR A 208 -47.02 -21.43 2.27
C TYR A 208 -48.09 -21.48 3.36
N LYS A 209 -48.25 -20.39 4.13
CA LYS A 209 -49.20 -20.32 5.27
C LYS A 209 -50.68 -20.16 4.85
N PHE A 210 -50.99 -20.55 3.61
CA PHE A 210 -52.31 -20.60 2.97
C PHE A 210 -52.30 -21.75 1.97
N GLU A 211 -53.31 -22.64 2.00
CA GLU A 211 -53.45 -23.72 1.02
C GLU A 211 -53.93 -23.16 -0.33
N GLU A 212 -53.28 -23.56 -1.43
CA GLU A 212 -53.80 -23.30 -2.77
C GLU A 212 -54.90 -24.31 -3.12
N VAL A 213 -56.11 -23.82 -3.31
CA VAL A 213 -57.23 -24.60 -3.88
C VAL A 213 -57.51 -24.05 -5.28
N ASP A 214 -57.51 -24.93 -6.28
CA ASP A 214 -57.74 -24.63 -7.69
C ASP A 214 -56.89 -23.48 -8.27
N GLY A 215 -55.67 -23.29 -7.77
CA GLY A 215 -54.64 -22.40 -8.36
C GLY A 215 -54.83 -20.90 -8.14
N PHE A 216 -55.66 -20.47 -7.17
CA PHE A 216 -55.86 -19.05 -6.86
C PHE A 216 -55.80 -18.73 -5.36
N LEU A 217 -54.75 -18.01 -4.96
CA LEU A 217 -54.62 -17.39 -3.63
C LEU A 217 -55.69 -16.31 -3.42
N ARG A 218 -56.64 -16.55 -2.49
CA ARG A 218 -57.65 -15.56 -2.10
C ARG A 218 -57.07 -14.51 -1.15
N LEU A 219 -57.03 -13.24 -1.57
CA LEU A 219 -56.73 -12.11 -0.69
C LEU A 219 -57.92 -11.83 0.24
N PRO A 220 -57.71 -11.61 1.56
CA PRO A 220 -58.80 -11.29 2.48
C PRO A 220 -59.43 -9.92 2.18
N SER A 221 -60.77 -9.89 2.10
CA SER A 221 -61.55 -8.66 2.00
C SER A 221 -62.44 -8.48 3.23
N ASP A 222 -62.09 -7.56 4.14
CA ASP A 222 -63.11 -6.80 4.85
C ASP A 222 -62.64 -5.45 5.43
N ARG A 223 -63.61 -4.63 5.80
CA ARG A 223 -63.49 -3.34 6.48
C ARG A 223 -63.56 -3.53 8.01
N GLY A 224 -62.42 -3.56 8.69
CA GLY A 224 -62.36 -3.52 10.15
C GLY A 224 -62.20 -2.10 10.71
N HIS A 225 -62.98 -1.74 11.75
CA HIS A 225 -62.79 -0.49 12.48
C HIS A 225 -61.40 -0.41 13.11
N LYS A 226 -60.76 0.77 13.04
CA LYS A 226 -59.68 1.14 13.97
C LYS A 226 -60.26 2.06 15.04
N VAL A 227 -60.30 1.56 16.27
CA VAL A 227 -60.51 2.36 17.48
C VAL A 227 -59.31 3.32 17.63
N ALA A 228 -59.56 4.49 18.22
CA ALA A 228 -58.52 5.46 18.53
C ALA A 228 -57.99 5.22 19.96
N GLU A 229 -56.67 5.33 20.14
CA GLU A 229 -56.02 5.35 21.45
C GLU A 229 -55.07 6.56 21.55
N ASP A 230 -54.76 6.95 22.79
CA ASP A 230 -54.61 8.35 23.16
C ASP A 230 -53.22 8.98 23.02
N TYR A 231 -53.23 10.32 22.94
CA TYR A 231 -52.08 11.19 22.68
C TYR A 231 -51.41 11.71 23.98
N ARG A 232 -51.38 10.92 25.08
CA ARG A 232 -50.98 11.44 26.41
C ARG A 232 -50.17 10.47 27.30
N SER A 233 -48.86 10.36 27.08
CA SER A 233 -47.91 9.87 28.10
C SER A 233 -46.42 10.08 27.75
N VAL A 234 -45.99 11.32 27.47
CA VAL A 234 -44.56 11.67 27.36
C VAL A 234 -44.21 12.81 28.30
N THR A 235 -44.12 12.52 29.61
CA THR A 235 -43.50 13.44 30.59
C THR A 235 -43.07 12.72 31.87
N ARG A 236 -41.80 12.30 31.95
CA ARG A 236 -41.00 12.44 33.17
C ARG A 236 -39.50 12.43 32.85
N GLN A 237 -38.71 13.03 33.72
CA GLN A 237 -37.28 13.29 33.56
C GLN A 237 -36.46 12.54 34.61
N GLN A 238 -35.17 12.43 34.31
CA GLN A 238 -34.03 12.44 35.24
C GLN A 238 -33.72 11.22 36.15
N GLU A 239 -32.45 10.82 36.02
CA GLU A 239 -31.45 10.59 37.10
C GLU A 239 -31.43 9.29 37.92
N LEU A 240 -30.32 8.58 37.67
CA LEU A 240 -29.32 8.06 38.62
C LEU A 240 -29.54 6.75 39.41
N ASP A 241 -28.42 6.02 39.45
CA ASP A 241 -27.86 5.13 40.47
C ASP A 241 -28.39 3.71 40.78
N SER A 242 -27.39 2.82 40.85
CA SER A 242 -27.19 1.60 41.66
C SER A 242 -28.14 0.37 41.64
N ASP A 243 -27.45 -0.77 41.48
CA ASP A 243 -27.59 -2.01 42.26
C ASP A 243 -28.88 -2.85 42.27
N SER A 244 -28.83 -3.86 41.38
CA SER A 244 -28.94 -5.29 41.76
C SER A 244 -30.31 -5.99 41.90
N HIS A 245 -30.22 -7.31 41.81
CA HIS A 245 -31.19 -8.37 42.15
C HIS A 245 -32.60 -8.36 41.53
N SER A 246 -32.74 -9.18 40.48
CA SER A 246 -33.78 -10.22 40.31
C SER A 246 -35.25 -9.90 40.62
N SER A 247 -36.08 -10.00 39.58
CA SER A 247 -37.26 -10.90 39.59
C SER A 247 -37.74 -11.17 38.16
N ALA A 248 -38.37 -12.32 37.95
CA ALA A 248 -39.08 -12.63 36.71
C ALA A 248 -40.55 -12.22 36.84
N PRO A 249 -41.23 -12.00 35.70
CA PRO A 249 -42.63 -12.34 35.56
C PRO A 249 -42.78 -13.53 34.59
N ASP A 250 -43.42 -14.60 35.04
CA ASP A 250 -44.19 -15.46 34.14
C ASP A 250 -45.35 -14.64 33.57
N ASP A 251 -45.65 -14.77 32.27
CA ASP A 251 -47.04 -14.99 31.87
C ASP A 251 -47.18 -15.61 30.47
N SER A 252 -48.26 -16.38 30.32
CA SER A 252 -48.92 -16.85 29.09
C SER A 252 -48.15 -17.66 28.02
N SER A 253 -48.63 -18.89 27.85
CA SER A 253 -48.17 -19.89 26.88
C SER A 253 -48.43 -19.55 25.39
N GLY A 254 -47.48 -19.89 24.52
CA GLY A 254 -47.67 -19.92 23.06
C GLY A 254 -46.51 -20.64 22.36
N ASP A 255 -46.64 -21.95 22.13
CA ASP A 255 -45.55 -22.80 21.65
C ASP A 255 -45.46 -22.82 20.11
N GLU A 256 -44.59 -21.98 19.54
CA GLU A 256 -44.06 -22.12 18.17
C GLU A 256 -42.54 -21.88 18.25
N SER A 257 -41.72 -22.78 17.70
CA SER A 257 -40.26 -22.85 17.91
C SER A 257 -39.45 -21.83 17.10
N GLY A 258 -39.82 -20.55 17.25
CA GLY A 258 -39.14 -19.40 16.67
C GLY A 258 -37.76 -19.14 17.26
N ALA A 259 -36.79 -19.99 16.94
CA ALA A 259 -35.38 -19.71 17.19
C ALA A 259 -35.02 -18.32 16.62
N PRO A 260 -34.34 -17.45 17.37
CA PRO A 260 -34.05 -16.09 16.91
C PRO A 260 -33.24 -16.17 15.61
N ILE A 261 -33.66 -15.41 14.59
CA ILE A 261 -33.02 -15.40 13.28
C ILE A 261 -31.63 -14.77 13.44
N LEU A 262 -30.65 -15.61 13.72
CA LEU A 262 -29.27 -15.22 13.96
C LEU A 262 -28.70 -14.51 12.73
N THR A 263 -28.03 -13.39 12.97
CA THR A 263 -27.25 -12.67 11.96
C THR A 263 -26.20 -13.61 11.36
N SER A 264 -25.80 -13.44 10.11
CA SER A 264 -24.74 -14.25 9.47
C SER A 264 -23.46 -14.34 10.32
N HIS A 265 -23.10 -13.26 11.02
CA HIS A 265 -22.01 -13.23 11.98
C HIS A 265 -22.24 -14.13 13.20
N GLN A 266 -23.43 -14.07 13.81
CA GLN A 266 -23.82 -14.93 14.93
C GLN A 266 -23.92 -16.41 14.52
N LEU A 267 -24.33 -16.69 13.27
CA LEU A 267 -24.25 -18.04 12.70
C LEU A 267 -22.80 -18.50 12.57
N SER A 268 -21.90 -17.66 12.04
CA SER A 268 -20.46 -18.02 11.93
C SER A 268 -19.79 -18.26 13.28
N LEU A 269 -20.13 -17.48 14.32
CA LEU A 269 -19.69 -17.74 15.69
C LEU A 269 -20.24 -19.07 16.22
N LYS A 270 -21.54 -19.35 16.02
CA LYS A 270 -22.15 -20.61 16.45
C LYS A 270 -21.52 -21.83 15.75
N THR A 271 -21.19 -21.74 14.46
CA THR A 271 -20.49 -22.83 13.76
C THR A 271 -19.05 -23.00 14.23
N LEU A 272 -18.34 -21.91 14.56
CA LEU A 272 -16.99 -21.99 15.16
C LEU A 272 -17.03 -22.60 16.57
N GLU A 273 -18.02 -22.25 17.40
CA GLU A 273 -18.20 -22.89 18.71
C GLU A 273 -18.62 -24.36 18.60
N GLN A 274 -19.42 -24.74 17.59
CA GLN A 274 -19.73 -26.15 17.31
C GLN A 274 -18.51 -26.93 16.83
N GLN A 275 -17.65 -26.33 16.00
CA GLN A 275 -16.37 -26.92 15.60
C GLN A 275 -15.42 -27.07 16.80
N LEU A 276 -15.35 -26.09 17.70
CA LEU A 276 -14.55 -26.14 18.92
C LEU A 276 -15.10 -27.11 19.98
N ALA A 277 -16.41 -27.41 19.95
CA ALA A 277 -17.00 -28.47 20.77
C ALA A 277 -16.70 -29.88 20.21
N ALA A 278 -16.46 -30.01 18.90
CA ALA A 278 -16.06 -31.26 18.26
C ALA A 278 -14.54 -31.51 18.32
N ASP A 279 -13.73 -30.46 18.13
CA ASP A 279 -12.27 -30.46 18.32
C ASP A 279 -11.80 -29.23 19.13
N PRO A 280 -11.63 -29.37 20.45
CA PRO A 280 -11.07 -28.33 21.31
C PRO A 280 -9.57 -28.04 21.08
N CYS A 281 -8.87 -28.87 20.28
CA CYS A 281 -7.42 -28.81 20.07
C CYS A 281 -7.00 -27.91 18.90
N SER A 282 -7.92 -27.62 17.97
CA SER A 282 -7.60 -26.83 16.77
C SER A 282 -7.28 -25.38 17.12
N VAL A 283 -6.00 -25.03 16.97
CA VAL A 283 -5.47 -23.66 17.19
C VAL A 283 -6.12 -22.66 16.22
N GLU A 284 -6.41 -23.08 14.99
CA GLU A 284 -6.91 -22.20 13.93
C GLU A 284 -8.37 -21.78 14.14
N THR A 285 -9.23 -22.67 14.68
CA THR A 285 -10.62 -22.33 15.01
C THR A 285 -10.69 -21.41 16.23
N TRP A 286 -9.83 -21.59 17.24
CA TRP A 286 -9.69 -20.63 18.35
C TRP A 286 -9.26 -19.24 17.85
N LEU A 287 -8.25 -19.15 16.98
CA LEU A 287 -7.81 -17.89 16.37
C LEU A 287 -8.89 -17.27 15.48
N SER A 288 -9.68 -18.08 14.78
CA SER A 288 -10.81 -17.62 13.96
C SER A 288 -11.95 -17.08 14.81
N LEU A 289 -12.25 -17.69 15.97
CA LEU A 289 -13.21 -17.16 16.94
C LEU A 289 -12.77 -15.81 17.49
N VAL A 290 -11.48 -15.63 17.84
CA VAL A 290 -10.92 -14.31 18.19
C VAL A 290 -11.16 -13.31 17.06
N ARG A 291 -10.75 -13.61 15.82
CA ARG A 291 -10.94 -12.72 14.67
C ARG A 291 -12.41 -12.32 14.46
N HIS A 292 -13.35 -13.27 14.55
CA HIS A 292 -14.78 -12.99 14.42
C HIS A 292 -15.35 -12.20 15.61
N SER A 293 -14.90 -12.42 16.85
CA SER A 293 -15.34 -11.58 17.99
C SER A 293 -14.85 -10.13 17.86
N LEU A 294 -13.61 -9.94 17.38
CA LEU A 294 -12.97 -8.63 17.23
C LEU A 294 -13.46 -7.85 15.99
N SER A 295 -14.14 -8.48 15.03
CA SER A 295 -14.67 -7.79 13.85
C SER A 295 -15.78 -6.79 14.19
N ASN A 296 -16.45 -6.97 15.33
CA ASN A 296 -17.61 -6.17 15.72
C ASN A 296 -17.22 -4.89 16.48
N ILE A 297 -15.95 -4.72 16.85
CA ILE A 297 -15.43 -3.53 17.53
C ILE A 297 -14.66 -2.68 16.51
N PRO A 298 -15.16 -1.50 16.09
CA PRO A 298 -14.40 -0.61 15.22
C PRO A 298 -13.13 -0.15 15.94
N VAL A 299 -11.98 -0.25 15.27
CA VAL A 299 -10.66 0.11 15.82
C VAL A 299 -10.60 1.58 16.25
N THR A 300 -11.44 2.43 15.64
CA THR A 300 -11.51 3.88 15.86
C THR A 300 -12.30 4.31 17.11
N SER A 301 -12.88 3.40 17.90
CA SER A 301 -13.58 3.79 19.13
C SER A 301 -12.61 4.07 20.28
N LYS A 302 -12.98 5.00 21.17
CA LYS A 302 -12.21 5.24 22.40
C LYS A 302 -12.21 3.95 23.24
N ASN A 303 -11.04 3.56 23.73
CA ASN A 303 -10.76 2.29 24.44
C ASN A 303 -10.88 1.01 23.57
N ALA A 304 -10.91 1.12 22.23
CA ALA A 304 -10.96 -0.04 21.33
C ALA A 304 -9.83 -1.05 21.59
N THR A 305 -8.58 -0.59 21.75
CA THR A 305 -7.41 -1.47 21.98
C THR A 305 -7.60 -2.32 23.23
N LYS A 306 -7.86 -1.69 24.37
CA LYS A 306 -8.09 -2.36 25.65
C LYS A 306 -9.28 -3.33 25.61
N ALA A 307 -10.42 -2.92 25.05
CA ALA A 307 -11.59 -3.80 24.95
C ALA A 307 -11.35 -5.02 24.04
N ARG A 308 -10.59 -4.84 22.94
CA ARG A 308 -10.16 -5.92 22.06
C ARG A 308 -9.18 -6.86 22.76
N ALA A 309 -8.26 -6.32 23.56
CA ALA A 309 -7.31 -7.08 24.37
C ALA A 309 -8.02 -7.90 25.46
N GLU A 310 -8.95 -7.31 26.23
CA GLU A 310 -9.77 -7.99 27.25
C GLU A 310 -10.59 -9.15 26.68
N ILE A 311 -11.24 -8.97 25.53
CA ILE A 311 -11.97 -10.05 24.83
C ILE A 311 -11.02 -11.15 24.34
N THR A 312 -9.85 -10.77 23.81
CA THR A 312 -8.83 -11.72 23.36
C THR A 312 -8.29 -12.54 24.54
N LEU A 313 -8.05 -11.92 25.68
CA LEU A 313 -7.68 -12.60 26.93
C LEU A 313 -8.77 -13.58 27.38
N ALA A 314 -10.04 -13.18 27.39
CA ALA A 314 -11.16 -14.04 27.78
C ALA A 314 -11.29 -15.30 26.89
N ILE A 315 -11.07 -15.16 25.58
CA ILE A 315 -11.10 -16.28 24.63
C ILE A 315 -9.85 -17.15 24.76
N LEU A 316 -8.65 -16.56 24.87
CA LEU A 316 -7.41 -17.32 24.95
C LEU A 316 -7.22 -18.01 26.32
N THR A 317 -7.76 -17.46 27.41
CA THR A 317 -7.85 -18.18 28.69
C THR A 317 -8.78 -19.40 28.59
N ARG A 318 -9.95 -19.27 27.95
CA ARG A 318 -10.84 -20.41 27.63
C ARG A 318 -10.12 -21.45 26.78
N ALA A 319 -9.34 -21.04 25.77
CA ALA A 319 -8.54 -21.93 24.93
C ALA A 319 -7.43 -22.67 25.71
N ARG A 320 -6.66 -21.97 26.57
CA ARG A 320 -5.65 -22.55 27.46
C ARG A 320 -6.26 -23.48 28.52
N ALA A 321 -7.49 -23.21 28.97
CA ALA A 321 -8.21 -24.07 29.89
C ALA A 321 -8.64 -25.40 29.24
N ALA A 322 -9.13 -25.35 27.99
CA ALA A 322 -9.79 -26.45 27.31
C ALA A 322 -8.92 -27.70 27.04
N HIS A 323 -7.64 -27.55 26.65
CA HIS A 323 -6.79 -28.70 26.31
C HIS A 323 -5.29 -28.46 26.57
N PRO A 324 -4.51 -29.45 27.05
CA PRO A 324 -3.07 -29.29 27.29
C PRO A 324 -2.27 -28.89 26.04
N HIS A 325 -2.65 -29.37 24.84
CA HIS A 325 -1.96 -28.98 23.60
C HIS A 325 -2.02 -27.46 23.35
N ASN A 326 -3.13 -26.82 23.73
CA ASN A 326 -3.33 -25.38 23.61
C ASN A 326 -2.43 -24.60 24.58
N ARG A 327 -2.00 -25.21 25.69
CA ARG A 327 -1.02 -24.64 26.63
C ARG A 327 0.41 -24.70 26.10
N SER A 328 0.74 -25.71 25.30
CA SER A 328 2.02 -25.83 24.58
C SER A 328 2.05 -25.08 23.23
N SER A 329 0.91 -24.56 22.76
CA SER A 329 0.83 -23.82 21.49
C SER A 329 1.44 -22.43 21.62
N ARG A 330 2.66 -22.27 21.08
CA ARG A 330 3.42 -21.00 21.10
C ARG A 330 2.64 -19.82 20.52
N ILE A 331 1.89 -20.06 19.44
CA ILE A 331 1.11 -19.02 18.74
C ILE A 331 -0.02 -18.49 19.64
N LEU A 332 -0.75 -19.38 20.35
CA LEU A 332 -1.77 -18.97 21.31
C LEU A 332 -1.15 -18.24 22.50
N PHE A 333 0.00 -18.71 22.99
CA PHE A 333 0.68 -18.07 24.13
C PHE A 333 1.20 -16.66 23.78
N LEU A 334 1.78 -16.46 22.59
CA LEU A 334 2.25 -15.15 22.15
C LEU A 334 1.12 -14.13 21.99
N LYS A 335 -0.01 -14.51 21.38
CA LYS A 335 -1.19 -13.62 21.31
C LYS A 335 -1.85 -13.41 22.69
N TYR A 336 -1.74 -14.38 23.61
CA TYR A 336 -2.19 -14.22 25.00
C TYR A 336 -1.34 -13.19 25.76
N LEU A 337 -0.01 -13.27 25.68
CA LEU A 337 0.91 -12.31 26.31
C LEU A 337 0.70 -10.88 25.81
N ARG A 338 0.59 -10.69 24.49
CA ARG A 338 0.39 -9.37 23.88
C ARG A 338 -0.95 -8.74 24.24
N ALA A 339 -2.02 -9.54 24.29
CA ALA A 339 -3.30 -9.07 24.84
C ALA A 339 -3.23 -8.82 26.36
N GLY A 340 -2.29 -9.45 27.07
CA GLY A 340 -1.97 -9.19 28.47
C GLY A 340 -1.20 -7.90 28.69
N GLU A 341 -0.26 -7.57 27.79
CA GLU A 341 0.59 -6.37 27.84
C GLU A 341 -0.23 -5.07 27.89
N GLU A 342 -1.33 -5.01 27.14
CA GLU A 342 -2.29 -3.89 27.10
C GLU A 342 -3.20 -3.75 28.35
N VAL A 343 -3.24 -4.77 29.22
CA VAL A 343 -4.29 -4.92 30.27
C VAL A 343 -3.70 -5.12 31.68
N TRP A 344 -2.51 -5.69 31.80
CA TRP A 344 -1.89 -6.05 33.08
C TRP A 344 -0.87 -5.00 33.56
N HIS A 345 -0.71 -4.90 34.87
CA HIS A 345 0.41 -4.17 35.47
C HIS A 345 1.74 -4.91 35.25
N GLU A 346 2.83 -4.17 35.07
CA GLU A 346 4.16 -4.69 34.70
C GLU A 346 4.61 -5.91 35.51
N SER A 347 4.37 -5.94 36.82
CA SER A 347 4.78 -7.03 37.71
C SER A 347 4.14 -8.36 37.32
N LYS A 348 2.87 -8.34 36.90
CA LYS A 348 2.18 -9.51 36.35
C LYS A 348 2.69 -9.85 34.96
N THR A 349 2.87 -8.86 34.08
CA THR A 349 3.40 -9.07 32.73
C THR A 349 4.78 -9.73 32.76
N LYS A 350 5.66 -9.27 33.66
CA LYS A 350 6.97 -9.89 33.95
C LYS A 350 6.83 -11.35 34.40
N ALA A 351 5.90 -11.67 35.31
CA ALA A 351 5.67 -13.04 35.77
C ALA A 351 5.12 -13.99 34.68
N GLU A 352 4.19 -13.52 33.84
CA GLU A 352 3.61 -14.30 32.74
C GLU A 352 4.63 -14.54 31.61
N TRP A 353 5.52 -13.58 31.32
CA TRP A 353 6.69 -13.80 30.46
C TRP A 353 7.62 -14.89 31.04
N GLU A 354 7.94 -14.85 32.34
CA GLU A 354 8.74 -15.90 32.99
C GLU A 354 8.03 -17.27 33.09
N GLU A 355 6.72 -17.36 32.84
CA GLU A 355 6.05 -18.63 32.52
C GLU A 355 6.28 -19.04 31.06
N ALA A 356 6.11 -18.11 30.11
CA ALA A 356 6.31 -18.34 28.68
C ALA A 356 7.69 -18.90 28.34
N LEU A 357 8.74 -18.34 28.94
CA LEU A 357 10.12 -18.73 28.71
C LEU A 357 10.39 -20.20 29.08
N LYS A 358 9.58 -20.81 29.95
CA LYS A 358 9.66 -22.24 30.32
C LYS A 358 9.11 -23.18 29.25
N LEU A 359 8.29 -22.69 28.32
CA LEU A 359 7.79 -23.47 27.16
C LEU A 359 8.85 -23.59 26.05
N GLY A 360 9.76 -22.62 25.98
CA GLY A 360 10.92 -22.62 25.08
C GLY A 360 10.59 -22.51 23.58
N GLY A 361 11.66 -22.34 22.79
CA GLY A 361 11.61 -22.06 21.35
C GLY A 361 11.87 -20.60 21.03
N ILE A 362 12.58 -20.36 19.93
CA ILE A 362 13.13 -19.04 19.56
C ILE A 362 12.07 -17.93 19.46
N GLU A 363 10.87 -18.19 18.93
CA GLU A 363 9.83 -17.16 18.77
C GLU A 363 9.40 -16.51 20.10
N ILE A 364 9.39 -17.27 21.21
CA ILE A 364 9.05 -16.71 22.52
C ILE A 364 10.19 -15.83 23.05
N TRP A 365 11.44 -16.23 22.82
CA TRP A 365 12.62 -15.46 23.21
C TRP A 365 12.79 -14.19 22.36
N MET A 366 12.50 -14.25 21.06
CA MET A 366 12.52 -13.09 20.16
C MET A 366 11.43 -12.08 20.54
N GLU A 367 10.19 -12.53 20.77
CA GLU A 367 9.10 -11.63 21.21
C GLU A 367 9.34 -11.06 22.61
N TRP A 368 9.96 -11.82 23.52
CA TRP A 368 10.42 -11.32 24.80
C TRP A 368 11.51 -10.24 24.62
N LEU A 369 12.45 -10.43 23.70
CA LEU A 369 13.50 -9.45 23.39
C LEU A 369 12.91 -8.16 22.80
N GLU A 370 11.92 -8.23 21.90
CA GLU A 370 11.19 -7.06 21.39
C GLU A 370 10.42 -6.33 22.50
N TRP A 371 9.84 -7.06 23.47
CA TRP A 371 9.21 -6.46 24.64
C TRP A 371 10.23 -5.74 25.54
N ARG A 372 11.40 -6.34 25.79
CA ARG A 372 12.51 -5.71 26.53
C ARG A 372 13.01 -4.43 25.83
N ILE A 373 13.25 -4.51 24.52
CA ILE A 373 13.62 -3.37 23.65
C ILE A 373 12.63 -2.21 23.73
N ARG A 374 11.33 -2.48 23.97
CA ARG A 374 10.29 -1.44 24.11
C ARG A 374 10.12 -0.88 25.52
N THR A 375 10.45 -1.66 26.55
CA THR A 375 10.09 -1.36 27.96
C THR A 375 11.26 -0.91 28.82
N VAL A 376 12.51 -1.17 28.42
CA VAL A 376 13.68 -1.02 29.29
C VAL A 376 14.45 0.28 29.00
N ALA A 377 14.36 1.25 29.91
CA ALA A 377 15.15 2.48 29.92
C ALA A 377 16.60 2.23 30.41
N GLY A 378 17.31 1.30 29.78
CA GLY A 378 18.65 0.86 30.17
C GLY A 378 19.66 0.83 29.01
N GLY A 379 19.35 1.52 27.92
CA GLY A 379 20.20 1.65 26.75
C GLY A 379 20.70 0.33 26.17
N VAL A 380 21.84 0.42 25.47
CA VAL A 380 22.41 -0.70 24.69
C VAL A 380 22.98 -1.81 25.58
N ASP A 381 23.54 -1.50 26.75
CA ASP A 381 24.20 -2.52 27.56
C ASP A 381 23.22 -3.43 28.31
N THR A 382 22.04 -2.95 28.71
CA THR A 382 20.98 -3.86 29.20
C THR A 382 20.49 -4.79 28.10
N LEU A 383 20.38 -4.32 26.85
CA LEU A 383 20.09 -5.17 25.70
C LEU A 383 21.16 -6.26 25.50
N VAL A 384 22.46 -5.96 25.70
CA VAL A 384 23.50 -7.00 25.70
C VAL A 384 23.27 -8.01 26.83
N THR A 385 22.95 -7.58 28.06
CA THR A 385 22.68 -8.53 29.15
C THR A 385 21.47 -9.43 28.85
N ASP A 386 20.38 -8.89 28.29
CA ASP A 386 19.20 -9.65 27.90
C ASP A 386 19.49 -10.60 26.73
N ALA A 387 20.24 -10.16 25.71
CA ALA A 387 20.67 -11.02 24.62
C ALA A 387 21.54 -12.19 25.12
N THR A 388 22.47 -11.96 26.05
CA THR A 388 23.25 -13.06 26.65
C THR A 388 22.38 -14.03 27.46
N ARG A 389 21.25 -13.57 28.02
CA ARG A 389 20.26 -14.45 28.66
C ARG A 389 19.59 -15.37 27.62
N VAL A 390 19.19 -14.84 26.46
CA VAL A 390 18.65 -15.64 25.35
C VAL A 390 19.68 -16.66 24.84
N LEU A 391 20.89 -16.21 24.54
CA LEU A 391 21.94 -17.06 23.96
C LEU A 391 22.33 -18.22 24.89
N ARG A 392 22.36 -17.99 26.21
CA ARG A 392 22.56 -19.07 27.21
C ARG A 392 21.36 -20.04 27.25
N ALA A 393 20.13 -19.54 27.15
CA ALA A 393 18.93 -20.37 27.19
C ALA A 393 18.74 -21.26 25.95
N LEU A 394 19.31 -20.89 24.80
CA LEU A 394 19.39 -21.72 23.60
C LEU A 394 20.43 -22.86 23.71
N GLY A 395 21.28 -22.87 24.75
CA GLY A 395 22.27 -23.94 24.98
C GLY A 395 23.31 -24.07 23.86
N SER A 396 23.97 -25.23 23.76
CA SER A 396 25.09 -25.46 22.82
C SER A 396 24.79 -26.47 21.70
N SER A 397 23.52 -26.70 21.36
CA SER A 397 23.17 -27.55 20.21
C SER A 397 23.48 -26.83 18.90
N GLY A 398 24.20 -27.50 17.99
CA GLY A 398 24.49 -26.94 16.65
C GLY A 398 23.24 -26.72 15.80
N SER A 399 22.15 -27.44 16.08
CA SER A 399 20.83 -27.21 15.47
C SER A 399 20.24 -25.83 15.76
N LEU A 400 20.79 -25.09 16.73
CA LEU A 400 20.32 -23.77 17.18
C LEU A 400 21.33 -22.65 16.84
N GLU A 401 22.36 -22.92 16.03
CA GLU A 401 23.30 -21.89 15.54
C GLU A 401 22.57 -20.80 14.74
N ILE A 402 21.58 -21.19 13.93
CA ILE A 402 20.76 -20.26 13.13
C ILE A 402 19.87 -19.38 14.04
N ASP A 403 19.26 -19.97 15.07
CA ASP A 403 18.45 -19.24 16.07
C ASP A 403 19.29 -18.22 16.85
N LYS A 404 20.53 -18.57 17.22
CA LYS A 404 21.47 -17.64 17.86
C LYS A 404 21.91 -16.52 16.93
N LEU A 405 22.20 -16.83 15.66
CA LEU A 405 22.53 -15.83 14.64
C LEU A 405 21.39 -14.83 14.41
N ARG A 406 20.14 -15.29 14.47
CA ARG A 406 18.94 -14.43 14.42
C ARG A 406 18.85 -13.47 15.62
N VAL A 407 19.21 -13.91 16.83
CA VAL A 407 19.32 -13.03 18.02
C VAL A 407 20.43 -12.00 17.83
N VAL A 408 21.62 -12.43 17.40
CA VAL A 408 22.76 -11.52 17.14
C VAL A 408 22.42 -10.50 16.05
N TRP A 409 21.72 -10.91 14.99
CA TRP A 409 21.23 -10.00 13.95
C TRP A 409 20.25 -8.95 14.50
N ARG A 410 19.29 -9.34 15.36
CA ARG A 410 18.35 -8.40 15.98
C ARG A 410 19.05 -7.37 16.87
N VAL A 411 20.06 -7.81 17.64
CA VAL A 411 20.87 -6.93 18.50
C VAL A 411 21.70 -5.97 17.66
N ALA A 412 22.34 -6.45 16.58
CA ALA A 412 23.08 -5.61 15.64
C ALA A 412 22.22 -4.54 14.94
N VAL A 413 20.97 -4.88 14.61
CA VAL A 413 19.98 -3.91 14.09
C VAL A 413 19.56 -2.91 15.17
N ALA A 414 19.41 -3.34 16.43
CA ALA A 414 19.13 -2.42 17.55
C ALA A 414 20.30 -1.46 17.84
N PHE A 415 21.55 -1.94 17.74
CA PHE A 415 22.76 -1.11 17.84
C PHE A 415 22.78 -0.03 16.74
N GLN A 416 22.51 -0.39 15.47
CA GLN A 416 22.36 0.56 14.37
C GLN A 416 21.23 1.57 14.63
N GLN A 417 20.05 1.07 15.03
CA GLN A 417 18.89 1.89 15.39
C GLN A 417 19.21 2.92 16.49
N ALA A 418 20.04 2.56 17.47
CA ALA A 418 20.48 3.45 18.55
C ALA A 418 21.70 4.34 18.19
N GLY A 419 22.21 4.28 16.97
CA GLY A 419 23.34 5.08 16.46
C GLY A 419 24.73 4.44 16.57
N TYR A 420 24.87 3.29 17.24
CA TYR A 420 26.15 2.61 17.50
C TYR A 420 26.61 1.74 16.31
N HIS A 421 26.68 2.36 15.13
CA HIS A 421 27.05 1.74 13.85
C HIS A 421 28.41 1.02 13.92
N GLU A 422 29.38 1.64 14.60
CA GLU A 422 30.71 1.08 14.83
C GLU A 422 30.67 -0.19 15.69
N ARG A 423 29.83 -0.25 16.74
CA ARG A 423 29.66 -1.45 17.59
C ARG A 423 29.06 -2.61 16.81
N THR A 424 28.16 -2.33 15.87
CA THR A 424 27.64 -3.34 14.92
C THR A 424 28.72 -3.85 13.98
N THR A 425 29.46 -2.96 13.31
CA THR A 425 30.54 -3.38 12.41
C THR A 425 31.61 -4.16 13.16
N ALA A 426 31.99 -3.73 14.37
CA ALA A 426 32.93 -4.43 15.24
C ALA A 426 32.47 -5.85 15.56
N LEU A 427 31.20 -6.03 15.95
CA LEU A 427 30.61 -7.34 16.24
C LEU A 427 30.69 -8.29 15.03
N PHE A 428 30.41 -7.81 13.82
CA PHE A 428 30.53 -8.61 12.61
C PHE A 428 32.00 -8.87 12.20
N GLN A 429 32.90 -7.91 12.36
CA GLN A 429 34.33 -8.11 12.14
C GLN A 429 34.89 -9.19 13.07
N ALA A 430 34.69 -9.08 14.39
CA ALA A 430 35.16 -10.05 15.36
C ALA A 430 34.54 -11.45 15.16
N GLN A 431 33.24 -11.52 14.84
CA GLN A 431 32.58 -12.79 14.52
C GLN A 431 33.14 -13.40 13.22
N ALA A 432 33.51 -12.60 12.23
CA ALA A 432 34.12 -13.09 10.99
C ALA A 432 35.52 -13.66 11.22
N GLU A 433 36.40 -12.95 11.94
CA GLU A 433 37.73 -13.46 12.33
C GLU A 433 37.60 -14.80 13.08
N LEU A 434 36.68 -14.89 14.04
CA LEU A 434 36.36 -16.10 14.82
C LEU A 434 35.73 -17.25 14.01
N THR A 435 35.25 -17.00 12.79
CA THR A 435 34.50 -18.00 12.00
C THR A 435 35.26 -18.47 10.75
N PHE A 436 36.07 -17.60 10.14
CA PHE A 436 36.75 -17.86 8.86
C PHE A 436 38.27 -17.88 8.98
N GLU A 437 38.85 -16.99 9.80
CA GLU A 437 40.31 -16.76 9.88
C GLU A 437 40.94 -17.32 11.17
N VAL A 438 40.39 -18.41 11.70
CA VAL A 438 40.84 -19.00 12.98
C VAL A 438 42.25 -19.60 12.85
N PRO A 439 43.23 -19.17 13.68
CA PRO A 439 44.58 -19.74 13.71
C PRO A 439 44.57 -21.25 13.96
N GLN A 440 45.36 -22.02 13.18
CA GLN A 440 45.45 -23.48 13.29
C GLN A 440 45.85 -23.96 14.69
N SER A 441 46.65 -23.16 15.43
CA SER A 441 47.07 -23.42 16.81
C SER A 441 45.96 -23.37 17.85
N LEU A 442 44.81 -22.77 17.52
CA LEU A 442 43.67 -22.59 18.43
C LEU A 442 42.50 -23.55 18.11
N TYR A 443 42.63 -24.39 17.08
CA TYR A 443 41.57 -25.27 16.63
C TYR A 443 41.28 -26.37 17.66
N GLY A 444 40.04 -26.42 18.16
CA GLY A 444 39.62 -27.38 19.20
C GLY A 444 39.88 -26.95 20.65
N LEU A 445 40.39 -25.75 20.90
CA LEU A 445 40.45 -25.16 22.25
C LEU A 445 39.05 -24.68 22.72
N PRO A 446 38.84 -24.49 24.04
CA PRO A 446 37.65 -23.82 24.57
C PRO A 446 37.46 -22.42 23.99
N LEU A 447 36.20 -21.98 23.89
CA LEU A 447 35.84 -20.68 23.32
C LEU A 447 36.46 -19.52 24.11
N GLU A 448 36.55 -19.63 25.44
CA GLU A 448 37.16 -18.60 26.29
C GLU A 448 38.61 -18.32 25.88
N SER A 449 39.43 -19.37 25.71
CA SER A 449 40.83 -19.24 25.29
C SER A 449 41.01 -18.81 23.83
N GLN A 450 40.04 -19.13 22.96
CA GLN A 450 40.01 -18.55 21.61
C GLN A 450 39.72 -17.05 21.65
N LEU A 451 38.78 -16.62 22.50
CA LEU A 451 38.42 -15.21 22.66
C LEU A 451 39.55 -14.40 23.34
N GLU A 452 40.29 -14.97 24.29
CA GLU A 452 41.50 -14.34 24.87
C GLU A 452 42.57 -14.05 23.81
N SER A 453 42.85 -15.01 22.92
CA SER A 453 43.82 -14.79 21.82
C SER A 453 43.27 -13.93 20.67
N LEU A 454 41.95 -13.71 20.62
CA LEU A 454 41.29 -12.75 19.71
C LEU A 454 41.34 -11.34 20.28
N GLU A 455 41.32 -11.19 21.61
CA GLU A 455 41.45 -9.93 22.35
C GLU A 455 42.82 -9.29 22.07
N GLU A 456 43.90 -10.05 22.17
CA GLU A 456 45.26 -9.58 21.83
C GLU A 456 45.36 -9.11 20.36
N PHE A 457 44.69 -9.79 19.43
CA PHE A 457 44.62 -9.36 18.04
C PHE A 457 43.79 -8.08 17.87
N TRP A 458 42.66 -7.98 18.57
CA TRP A 458 41.77 -6.82 18.52
C TRP A 458 42.45 -5.55 19.04
N GLU A 459 43.19 -5.67 20.15
CA GLU A 459 43.99 -4.61 20.79
C GLU A 459 45.24 -4.24 19.99
N SER A 460 45.78 -5.14 19.15
CA SER A 460 46.93 -4.84 18.28
C SER A 460 46.66 -3.83 17.17
N GLU A 461 45.39 -3.46 16.96
CA GLU A 461 44.91 -2.56 15.90
C GLU A 461 45.41 -2.91 14.48
N VAL A 462 45.60 -4.18 14.16
CA VAL A 462 45.85 -4.62 12.77
C VAL A 462 44.55 -4.50 11.96
N PRO A 463 44.59 -4.22 10.63
CA PRO A 463 43.39 -4.14 9.80
C PRO A 463 42.56 -5.44 9.81
N ARG A 464 41.27 -5.32 10.15
CA ARG A 464 40.30 -6.41 10.36
C ARG A 464 39.47 -6.69 9.09
N VAL A 465 38.69 -7.78 9.05
CA VAL A 465 37.80 -8.10 7.90
C VAL A 465 37.03 -6.85 7.39
N GLY A 466 36.99 -6.65 6.08
CA GLY A 466 36.41 -5.47 5.42
C GLY A 466 37.36 -4.29 5.24
N GLU A 467 38.45 -4.17 6.01
CA GLU A 467 39.38 -3.03 5.94
C GLU A 467 40.43 -3.18 4.80
N PRO A 468 40.91 -2.06 4.22
CA PRO A 468 41.87 -2.09 3.13
C PRO A 468 43.23 -2.65 3.58
N GLY A 469 43.59 -3.81 3.04
CA GLY A 469 44.86 -4.50 3.33
C GLY A 469 44.77 -5.55 4.44
N ALA A 470 43.60 -5.76 5.02
CA ALA A 470 43.37 -6.80 6.03
C ALA A 470 43.64 -8.22 5.50
N LYS A 471 44.29 -9.03 6.33
CA LYS A 471 44.68 -10.42 6.04
C LYS A 471 44.01 -11.47 6.94
N GLY A 472 43.37 -11.05 8.03
CA GLY A 472 42.78 -11.94 9.01
C GLY A 472 43.71 -12.33 10.17
N TRP A 473 43.08 -12.80 11.25
CA TRP A 473 43.70 -13.18 12.53
C TRP A 473 44.70 -14.34 12.41
N GLY A 474 44.38 -15.37 11.60
CA GLY A 474 45.25 -16.51 11.32
C GLY A 474 46.59 -16.10 10.71
N ASP A 475 46.57 -15.16 9.77
CA ASP A 475 47.76 -14.65 9.09
C ASP A 475 48.60 -13.74 10.00
N TRP A 476 47.97 -13.06 10.97
CA TRP A 476 48.68 -12.26 11.99
C TRP A 476 49.47 -13.15 12.98
N ILE A 477 48.89 -14.26 13.45
CA ILE A 477 49.62 -15.22 14.30
C ILE A 477 50.73 -15.91 13.50
N SER A 478 50.48 -16.33 12.26
CA SER A 478 51.51 -16.98 11.43
C SER A 478 52.70 -16.06 11.14
N CYS A 479 52.44 -14.75 10.96
CA CYS A 479 53.47 -13.72 10.77
C CYS A 479 54.16 -13.27 12.08
N SER A 480 53.99 -14.00 13.20
CA SER A 480 54.61 -13.69 14.50
C SER A 480 54.23 -12.33 15.09
N ARG A 481 52.93 -11.99 15.04
CA ARG A 481 52.32 -10.80 15.68
C ARG A 481 52.94 -9.46 15.24
N PRO A 482 52.87 -9.10 13.94
CA PRO A 482 53.40 -7.84 13.44
C PRO A 482 52.56 -6.64 13.94
N ASN A 483 53.13 -5.84 14.83
CA ASN A 483 52.57 -4.54 15.24
C ASN A 483 52.74 -3.51 14.12
N ASN A 484 51.82 -3.54 13.15
CA ASN A 484 51.68 -2.53 12.12
C ASN A 484 50.24 -2.01 12.15
N PRO A 485 49.95 -0.97 12.96
CA PRO A 485 48.60 -0.42 13.03
C PRO A 485 48.17 0.04 11.63
N GLY A 486 46.90 -0.21 11.31
CA GLY A 486 46.34 0.20 10.02
C GLY A 486 46.51 1.69 9.78
N SER A 487 46.72 2.08 8.52
CA SER A 487 46.67 3.50 8.13
C SER A 487 45.37 4.11 8.68
N PRO A 488 45.41 5.31 9.30
CA PRO A 488 44.20 5.97 9.76
C PRO A 488 43.19 6.03 8.64
N LEU A 489 41.92 5.76 8.96
CA LEU A 489 40.85 5.74 7.97
C LEU A 489 40.80 7.12 7.32
N LYS A 490 40.95 7.16 5.98
CA LYS A 490 40.96 8.44 5.25
C LYS A 490 39.71 9.22 5.62
N ALA A 491 39.91 10.38 6.26
CA ALA A 491 38.84 11.32 6.50
C ALA A 491 38.14 11.59 5.16
N VAL A 492 36.89 11.16 5.05
CA VAL A 492 36.02 11.57 3.93
C VAL A 492 36.06 13.10 3.93
N PRO A 493 36.39 13.75 2.81
CA PRO A 493 36.52 15.20 2.81
C PRO A 493 35.28 15.85 3.42
N GLN A 494 35.51 16.80 4.32
CA GLN A 494 34.50 17.80 4.64
C GLN A 494 34.28 18.60 3.34
N MET A 495 33.42 18.08 2.45
CA MET A 495 32.67 18.94 1.56
C MET A 495 31.99 19.96 2.45
N ASP A 496 32.29 21.23 2.20
CA ASP A 496 31.81 22.35 2.97
C ASP A 496 30.29 22.25 3.12
N VAL A 497 29.81 22.46 4.34
CA VAL A 497 28.37 22.50 4.60
C VAL A 497 27.80 23.70 3.87
N ASP A 498 26.63 23.53 3.25
CA ASP A 498 25.80 24.66 2.83
C ASP A 498 25.34 25.39 4.10
N ASN A 499 26.16 26.34 4.57
CA ASN A 499 25.95 27.18 5.76
C ASN A 499 24.80 28.20 5.56
N GLN A 500 23.74 27.77 4.88
CA GLN A 500 22.56 28.55 4.53
C GLN A 500 21.51 28.54 5.65
N SER A 501 21.50 27.51 6.51
CA SER A 501 20.68 27.46 7.72
C SER A 501 21.36 28.18 8.89
N LYS A 502 20.66 29.13 9.51
CA LYS A 502 21.08 29.85 10.74
C LYS A 502 20.61 29.17 12.03
N ASP A 503 20.14 27.93 11.94
CA ASP A 503 19.37 27.26 13.00
C ASP A 503 20.21 26.10 13.58
N PRO A 504 20.73 26.20 14.82
CA PRO A 504 21.65 25.23 15.40
C PRO A 504 21.17 23.78 15.33
N TYR A 505 19.88 23.55 15.62
CA TYR A 505 19.26 22.22 15.56
C TYR A 505 19.31 21.59 14.16
N VAL A 506 19.24 22.41 13.09
CA VAL A 506 19.30 21.94 11.69
C VAL A 506 20.75 21.65 11.28
N GLN A 507 21.71 22.44 11.78
CA GLN A 507 23.13 22.17 11.57
C GLN A 507 23.54 20.85 12.25
N TRP A 508 23.19 20.68 13.54
CA TRP A 508 23.39 19.43 14.28
C TRP A 508 22.71 18.24 13.59
N TYR A 509 21.46 18.38 13.14
CA TYR A 509 20.75 17.34 12.39
C TYR A 509 21.53 16.89 11.13
N HIS A 510 22.08 17.83 10.36
CA HIS A 510 22.84 17.52 9.15
C HIS A 510 24.19 16.87 9.46
N ASP A 511 24.94 17.38 10.43
CA ASP A 511 26.24 16.82 10.82
C ASP A 511 26.09 15.41 11.43
N GLU A 512 25.11 15.20 12.31
CA GLU A 512 24.86 13.90 12.94
C GLU A 512 24.38 12.85 11.92
N SER A 513 23.46 13.21 11.02
CA SER A 513 23.01 12.33 9.93
C SER A 513 24.16 11.96 8.97
N ARG A 514 25.06 12.92 8.70
CA ARG A 514 26.27 12.71 7.89
C ARG A 514 27.29 11.83 8.62
N ALA A 515 27.45 12.00 9.93
CA ALA A 515 28.37 11.23 10.74
C ALA A 515 27.95 9.75 10.83
N ASP A 516 26.68 9.43 11.04
CA ASP A 516 26.18 8.05 11.02
C ASP A 516 26.25 7.40 9.63
N CYS A 517 26.07 8.19 8.56
CA CYS A 517 26.27 7.70 7.20
C CYS A 517 27.74 7.39 6.86
N THR A 518 28.72 8.01 7.52
CA THR A 518 30.15 7.95 7.14
C THR A 518 31.06 7.26 8.16
N SER A 519 30.67 7.18 9.44
CA SER A 519 31.45 6.61 10.54
C SER A 519 30.86 5.25 10.95
N ARG A 520 30.87 4.29 10.01
CA ARG A 520 30.35 2.93 10.24
C ARG A 520 31.41 1.92 10.68
N VAL A 521 32.68 2.16 10.36
CA VAL A 521 33.82 1.33 10.78
C VAL A 521 34.36 1.87 12.10
N PRO A 522 34.75 1.04 13.08
CA PRO A 522 35.36 1.50 14.33
C PRO A 522 36.57 2.40 14.10
N ALA A 523 36.65 3.47 14.88
CA ALA A 523 37.85 4.30 14.96
C ALA A 523 38.96 3.57 15.72
N ARG A 524 40.19 3.96 15.41
CA ARG A 524 41.41 3.53 16.09
C ARG A 524 41.70 4.45 17.26
N SER A 525 42.37 3.98 18.31
CA SER A 525 42.74 4.81 19.46
C SER A 525 43.53 6.05 19.04
N VAL A 526 44.35 5.92 17.99
CA VAL A 526 45.17 6.99 17.38
C VAL A 526 44.45 7.88 16.34
N ASP A 527 43.19 7.60 15.98
CA ASP A 527 42.41 8.46 15.08
C ASP A 527 41.85 9.64 15.88
N ALA A 528 41.99 10.89 15.39
CA ALA A 528 41.44 12.10 16.06
C ALA A 528 39.91 12.13 16.26
N LYS A 529 39.18 11.09 15.82
CA LYS A 529 37.76 10.86 16.16
C LYS A 529 37.58 10.23 17.54
N SER A 530 38.55 9.45 18.05
CA SER A 530 38.49 8.83 19.38
C SER A 530 38.49 9.88 20.49
N GLU A 531 39.24 10.97 20.30
CA GLU A 531 39.31 12.12 21.20
C GLU A 531 37.97 12.87 21.32
N SER A 532 37.15 12.86 20.26
CA SER A 532 35.82 13.49 20.24
C SER A 532 34.66 12.59 20.64
N ASP A 533 34.75 11.27 20.37
CA ASP A 533 33.64 10.32 20.49
C ASP A 533 34.16 8.98 21.02
N PRO A 534 34.13 8.75 22.35
CA PRO A 534 34.64 7.53 22.97
C PRO A 534 33.96 6.24 22.48
N TYR A 535 32.72 6.34 21.95
CA TYR A 535 31.98 5.20 21.40
C TYR A 535 32.35 4.89 19.93
N ALA A 536 33.27 5.65 19.32
CA ALA A 536 33.84 5.34 18.01
C ALA A 536 34.90 4.24 18.10
N THR A 537 35.69 4.22 19.18
CA THR A 537 36.59 3.12 19.54
C THR A 537 35.81 2.02 20.25
N VAL A 538 35.81 0.80 19.71
CA VAL A 538 35.08 -0.36 20.27
C VAL A 538 36.08 -1.39 20.76
N LEU A 539 36.00 -1.78 22.04
CA LEU A 539 36.83 -2.83 22.64
C LEU A 539 36.19 -4.21 22.44
N LEU A 540 36.98 -5.28 22.49
CA LEU A 540 36.42 -6.63 22.35
C LEU A 540 35.45 -6.93 23.49
N SER A 541 35.73 -6.46 24.71
CA SER A 541 34.85 -6.54 25.90
C SER A 541 33.37 -6.24 25.59
N ASP A 542 33.13 -5.25 24.73
CA ASP A 542 31.82 -4.64 24.49
C ASP A 542 30.93 -5.52 23.59
N ILE A 543 31.55 -6.51 22.93
CA ILE A 543 30.96 -7.44 21.96
C ILE A 543 31.24 -8.92 22.27
N LYS A 544 32.25 -9.24 23.10
CA LYS A 544 32.72 -10.59 23.47
C LYS A 544 31.60 -11.51 23.96
N ALA A 545 30.62 -10.96 24.67
CA ALA A 545 29.49 -11.70 25.21
C ALA A 545 28.44 -12.12 24.14
N LEU A 546 28.50 -11.57 22.93
CA LEU A 546 27.61 -11.86 21.80
C LEU A 546 28.25 -12.78 20.74
N LEU A 547 29.55 -13.06 20.85
CA LEU A 547 30.29 -13.89 19.89
C LEU A 547 29.95 -15.38 20.05
N LEU A 548 29.88 -16.07 18.92
CA LEU A 548 29.38 -17.44 18.79
C LEU A 548 30.40 -18.36 18.11
N PRO A 549 30.55 -19.62 18.55
CA PRO A 549 31.21 -20.64 17.75
C PRO A 549 30.25 -21.10 16.64
N LEU A 550 30.67 -20.95 15.38
CA LEU A 550 29.87 -21.30 14.18
C LEU A 550 30.55 -22.41 13.37
N PRO A 551 30.53 -23.68 13.83
CA PRO A 551 31.15 -24.79 13.13
C PRO A 551 30.40 -25.21 11.86
N THR A 552 29.08 -25.06 11.79
CA THR A 552 28.30 -25.58 10.65
C THR A 552 28.36 -24.67 9.42
N GLU A 553 28.47 -25.26 8.24
CA GLU A 553 28.49 -24.52 6.97
C GLU A 553 27.19 -23.73 6.74
N SER A 554 26.04 -24.27 7.15
CA SER A 554 24.75 -23.57 7.10
C SER A 554 24.74 -22.31 7.98
N ALA A 555 25.33 -22.35 9.18
CA ALA A 555 25.48 -21.17 10.02
C ALA A 555 26.47 -20.15 9.43
N LYS A 556 27.60 -20.60 8.84
CA LYS A 556 28.51 -19.70 8.10
C LYS A 556 27.80 -19.02 6.93
N ASN A 557 26.99 -19.76 6.17
CA ASN A 557 26.24 -19.23 5.04
C ASN A 557 25.14 -18.24 5.51
N ALA A 558 24.45 -18.54 6.62
CA ALA A 558 23.49 -17.62 7.23
C ALA A 558 24.17 -16.33 7.73
N PHE A 559 25.29 -16.43 8.45
CA PHE A 559 26.06 -15.27 8.93
C PHE A 559 26.49 -14.34 7.78
N ARG A 560 26.97 -14.91 6.66
CA ARG A 560 27.38 -14.14 5.48
C ARG A 560 26.21 -13.35 4.86
N LEU A 561 25.03 -13.96 4.75
CA LEU A 561 23.82 -13.29 4.24
C LEU A 561 23.25 -12.26 5.24
N ILE A 562 23.33 -12.54 6.55
CA ILE A 562 22.99 -11.57 7.61
C ILE A 562 23.87 -10.32 7.48
N TRP A 563 25.19 -10.48 7.34
CA TRP A 563 26.10 -9.32 7.27
C TRP A 563 25.84 -8.46 6.03
N LEU A 564 25.56 -9.06 4.86
CA LEU A 564 25.12 -8.32 3.67
C LEU A 564 23.85 -7.48 3.98
N SER A 565 22.84 -8.06 4.63
CA SER A 565 21.63 -7.35 5.02
C SER A 565 21.92 -6.18 5.98
N VAL A 566 22.78 -6.38 6.99
CA VAL A 566 23.23 -5.35 7.95
C VAL A 566 24.03 -4.22 7.27
N LEU A 567 24.70 -4.50 6.16
CA LEU A 567 25.37 -3.49 5.30
C LEU A 567 24.40 -2.77 4.34
N GLY A 568 23.10 -3.09 4.36
CA GLY A 568 22.06 -2.50 3.51
C GLY A 568 21.77 -3.27 2.20
N LEU A 569 22.45 -4.41 1.97
CA LEU A 569 22.26 -5.26 0.79
C LEU A 569 21.19 -6.32 1.08
N HIS A 570 19.93 -5.95 0.83
CA HIS A 570 18.79 -6.84 1.01
C HIS A 570 18.89 -8.12 0.16
N VAL A 571 18.59 -9.27 0.75
CA VAL A 571 18.48 -10.56 0.08
C VAL A 571 17.04 -11.07 0.22
N PRO A 572 16.22 -11.03 -0.85
CA PRO A 572 14.81 -11.45 -0.84
C PRO A 572 14.60 -12.86 -0.27
N GLY A 573 13.61 -13.01 0.61
CA GLY A 573 13.19 -14.28 1.16
C GLY A 573 14.15 -14.89 2.19
N PHE A 574 15.28 -14.25 2.49
CA PHE A 574 16.26 -14.79 3.42
C PHE A 574 15.69 -14.94 4.85
N ALA A 575 14.98 -13.93 5.35
CA ALA A 575 14.38 -13.96 6.69
C ALA A 575 13.36 -15.12 6.86
N GLU A 576 12.56 -15.42 5.82
CA GLU A 576 11.63 -16.55 5.83
C GLU A 576 12.36 -17.91 5.97
N THR A 577 13.58 -18.02 5.43
CA THR A 577 14.40 -19.23 5.59
C THR A 577 15.05 -19.40 6.97
N LEU A 578 15.08 -18.34 7.79
CA LEU A 578 15.53 -18.43 9.19
C LEU A 578 14.36 -18.84 10.12
N SER A 579 13.15 -18.32 9.88
CA SER A 579 11.94 -18.83 10.54
C SER A 579 10.66 -18.57 9.71
N GLN A 580 9.96 -19.65 9.39
CA GLN A 580 8.71 -19.63 8.63
C GLN A 580 7.57 -19.04 9.46
N GLY A 581 6.93 -17.98 8.96
CA GLY A 581 5.83 -17.29 9.65
C GLY A 581 6.27 -16.33 10.76
N SER A 582 7.57 -16.07 10.90
CA SER A 582 8.12 -15.09 11.84
C SER A 582 7.66 -13.65 11.55
N TRP A 583 7.90 -12.76 12.52
CA TRP A 583 7.62 -11.33 12.46
C TRP A 583 8.92 -10.49 12.35
N ASP A 584 9.93 -11.04 11.66
CA ASP A 584 11.25 -10.43 11.54
C ASP A 584 11.29 -9.30 10.49
N ASP A 585 10.26 -9.19 9.65
CA ASP A 585 10.03 -8.07 8.71
C ASP A 585 9.89 -6.71 9.41
N ARG A 586 9.61 -6.69 10.71
CA ARG A 586 9.58 -5.47 11.56
C ARG A 586 10.90 -4.73 11.63
N TRP A 587 12.02 -5.44 11.53
CA TRP A 587 13.35 -4.91 11.83
C TRP A 587 14.41 -5.30 10.80
N SER A 588 14.29 -6.44 10.11
CA SER A 588 15.27 -6.88 9.11
C SER A 588 15.33 -6.00 7.85
N PHE A 589 14.22 -5.36 7.46
CA PHE A 589 14.12 -4.59 6.22
C PHE A 589 14.60 -3.12 6.36
N THR A 590 15.66 -2.87 7.16
CA THR A 590 16.24 -1.53 7.42
C THR A 590 16.51 -0.74 6.13
N TYR A 591 16.84 -1.44 5.04
CA TYR A 591 17.08 -0.87 3.71
C TYR A 591 15.94 0.04 3.22
N LEU A 592 14.69 -0.21 3.62
CA LEU A 592 13.51 0.59 3.22
C LEU A 592 13.53 2.02 3.78
N CYS A 593 14.24 2.27 4.88
CA CYS A 593 14.44 3.60 5.47
C CYS A 593 15.52 4.42 4.76
N SER A 594 16.29 3.84 3.83
CA SER A 594 17.30 4.60 3.08
C SER A 594 16.63 5.70 2.24
N PHE A 595 17.13 6.94 2.38
CA PHE A 595 16.63 8.13 1.69
C PHE A 595 16.43 7.93 0.17
N SER A 596 17.37 7.25 -0.49
CA SER A 596 17.28 6.91 -1.92
C SER A 596 16.08 6.01 -2.25
N ARG A 597 15.68 5.12 -1.34
CA ARG A 597 14.53 4.22 -1.53
C ARG A 597 13.21 4.89 -1.17
N LEU A 598 13.17 5.69 -0.10
CA LEU A 598 12.02 6.53 0.25
C LEU A 598 11.63 7.45 -0.93
N ASN A 599 12.62 8.02 -1.62
CA ASN A 599 12.42 8.83 -2.83
C ASN A 599 11.98 8.06 -4.10
N LEU A 600 11.97 6.72 -4.07
CA LEU A 600 11.33 5.87 -5.10
C LEU A 600 9.95 5.35 -4.67
N ILE A 601 9.74 5.17 -3.37
CA ILE A 601 8.48 4.72 -2.78
C ILE A 601 7.41 5.82 -2.94
N PHE A 602 7.76 7.07 -2.66
CA PHE A 602 6.87 8.21 -2.84
C PHE A 602 7.03 8.85 -4.23
N PRO A 603 5.94 9.21 -4.93
CA PRO A 603 6.05 10.00 -6.15
C PRO A 603 6.61 11.38 -5.84
N ALA A 604 7.51 11.89 -6.70
CA ALA A 604 8.03 13.25 -6.57
C ALA A 604 6.89 14.28 -6.57
N THR A 605 6.90 15.22 -5.62
CA THR A 605 5.81 16.16 -5.34
C THR A 605 5.67 17.27 -6.39
N ALA A 606 5.42 16.89 -7.65
CA ALA A 606 5.09 17.82 -8.72
C ALA A 606 3.71 18.45 -8.42
N GLY A 607 3.69 19.73 -8.04
CA GLY A 607 2.49 20.51 -7.73
C GLY A 607 1.53 20.76 -8.91
N GLN A 608 1.65 19.99 -10.01
CA GLN A 608 0.75 20.06 -11.15
C GLN A 608 -0.59 19.40 -10.80
N ARG A 609 -1.64 20.23 -10.64
CA ARG A 609 -3.02 19.79 -10.80
C ARG A 609 -3.25 19.39 -12.26
N GLN A 610 -2.90 18.16 -12.63
CA GLN A 610 -3.22 17.64 -13.96
C GLN A 610 -4.73 17.59 -14.16
N LEU A 611 -5.21 18.22 -15.24
CA LEU A 611 -6.61 18.14 -15.66
C LEU A 611 -6.89 16.69 -16.10
N ILE A 612 -7.86 16.05 -15.45
CA ILE A 612 -8.17 14.62 -15.61
C ILE A 612 -8.70 14.32 -17.03
N ALA A 613 -9.32 15.31 -17.67
CA ALA A 613 -9.72 15.28 -19.07
C ALA A 613 -9.64 16.68 -19.69
N ASP A 614 -9.29 16.75 -20.97
CA ASP A 614 -9.39 17.95 -21.79
C ASP A 614 -10.62 17.86 -22.70
N SER A 615 -11.32 18.97 -22.93
CA SER A 615 -12.47 19.02 -23.83
C SER A 615 -12.04 19.27 -25.28
N HIS A 616 -12.07 18.26 -26.13
CA HIS A 616 -11.83 18.41 -27.57
C HIS A 616 -13.15 18.31 -28.34
N ALA A 617 -13.49 19.34 -29.12
CA ALA A 617 -14.75 19.43 -29.89
C ALA A 617 -16.04 19.15 -29.09
N GLY A 618 -16.05 19.46 -27.79
CA GLY A 618 -17.19 19.21 -26.87
C GLY A 618 -17.23 17.81 -26.25
N THR A 619 -16.42 16.86 -26.74
CA THR A 619 -16.20 15.58 -26.04
C THR A 619 -15.06 15.69 -25.02
N LEU A 620 -15.26 15.12 -23.83
CA LEU A 620 -14.20 14.99 -22.83
C LEU A 620 -13.28 13.84 -23.21
N ILE A 621 -12.03 14.16 -23.55
CA ILE A 621 -10.97 13.17 -23.80
C ILE A 621 -10.09 13.12 -22.56
N GLY A 622 -10.11 11.98 -21.86
CA GLY A 622 -9.13 11.70 -20.81
C GLY A 622 -7.73 11.62 -21.41
N ARG A 623 -6.74 12.23 -20.76
CA ARG A 623 -5.34 12.12 -21.20
C ARG A 623 -4.85 10.67 -21.15
N GLU A 624 -3.84 10.37 -21.96
CA GLU A 624 -3.14 9.09 -21.87
C GLU A 624 -2.58 8.90 -20.45
N ARG A 625 -2.78 7.72 -19.87
CA ARG A 625 -2.37 7.42 -18.50
C ARG A 625 -0.90 7.05 -18.49
N GLU A 626 -0.06 7.99 -18.08
CA GLU A 626 1.33 7.68 -17.77
C GLU A 626 1.43 6.85 -16.49
N PHE A 627 1.90 5.62 -16.62
CA PHE A 627 2.30 4.77 -15.50
C PHE A 627 3.82 4.88 -15.28
N SER A 628 4.29 4.71 -14.04
CA SER A 628 5.71 4.42 -13.78
C SER A 628 6.00 2.93 -14.07
N SER A 629 7.25 2.49 -13.84
CA SER A 629 7.59 1.07 -14.00
C SER A 629 6.70 0.20 -13.12
N ALA A 630 6.25 -0.94 -13.64
CA ALA A 630 5.48 -1.90 -12.88
C ALA A 630 6.34 -2.70 -11.87
N PHE A 631 7.67 -2.70 -12.02
CA PHE A 631 8.57 -3.40 -11.10
C PHE A 631 9.17 -2.39 -10.10
N GLY A 632 8.63 -2.43 -8.87
CA GLY A 632 8.89 -1.41 -7.85
C GLY A 632 10.28 -1.47 -7.17
N PRO A 633 10.55 -0.51 -6.25
CA PRO A 633 11.79 -0.46 -5.48
C PRO A 633 11.86 -1.49 -4.34
N ILE A 634 10.72 -2.05 -3.94
CA ILE A 634 10.62 -3.11 -2.94
C ILE A 634 10.80 -4.46 -3.63
N LYS A 635 11.70 -5.29 -3.09
CA LYS A 635 12.14 -6.55 -3.69
C LYS A 635 12.05 -7.63 -2.65
N GLU A 636 10.92 -8.32 -2.64
CA GLU A 636 10.67 -9.47 -1.78
C GLU A 636 10.01 -10.60 -2.58
N TRP A 637 10.50 -11.81 -2.38
CA TRP A 637 10.06 -13.09 -2.96
C TRP A 637 10.79 -14.19 -2.17
N SER A 638 10.21 -15.38 -2.01
CA SER A 638 10.89 -16.42 -1.22
C SER A 638 12.25 -16.81 -1.83
N ARG A 639 13.19 -17.24 -0.98
CA ARG A 639 14.56 -17.57 -1.41
C ARG A 639 14.52 -18.52 -2.60
N ASP A 640 15.27 -18.17 -3.65
CA ASP A 640 15.38 -18.91 -4.90
C ASP A 640 14.14 -18.92 -5.83
N ALA A 641 13.17 -18.01 -5.64
CA ALA A 641 12.12 -17.77 -6.65
C ALA A 641 12.64 -17.01 -7.90
N LEU A 642 13.65 -16.14 -7.75
CA LEU A 642 14.43 -15.50 -8.82
C LEU A 642 15.90 -15.45 -8.37
N GLY A 643 16.83 -15.88 -9.22
CA GLY A 643 18.27 -15.93 -8.92
C GLY A 643 18.96 -14.55 -8.94
N PRO A 644 20.10 -14.36 -8.23
CA PRO A 644 20.76 -13.04 -8.10
C PRO A 644 21.17 -12.36 -9.42
N LEU A 645 21.47 -13.16 -10.46
CA LEU A 645 21.86 -12.71 -11.81
C LEU A 645 20.72 -12.80 -12.84
N GLU A 646 19.52 -13.20 -12.44
CA GLU A 646 18.34 -13.28 -13.29
C GLU A 646 17.59 -11.93 -13.28
N TRP A 647 16.84 -11.63 -14.35
CA TRP A 647 16.14 -10.35 -14.48
C TRP A 647 14.79 -10.48 -15.18
N VAL A 648 13.92 -9.51 -14.92
CA VAL A 648 12.56 -9.41 -15.47
C VAL A 648 12.38 -8.07 -16.19
N GLY A 649 11.58 -8.07 -17.26
CA GLY A 649 11.21 -6.87 -18.00
C GLY A 649 12.33 -6.23 -18.84
N GLN A 650 11.99 -5.17 -19.57
CA GLN A 650 12.94 -4.43 -20.43
C GLN A 650 13.96 -3.62 -19.61
N GLU A 651 13.59 -3.19 -18.41
CA GLU A 651 14.43 -2.41 -17.48
C GLU A 651 15.48 -3.26 -16.75
N LYS A 652 15.52 -4.58 -17.00
CA LYS A 652 16.44 -5.55 -16.36
C LYS A 652 16.34 -5.53 -14.83
N TRP A 653 15.10 -5.47 -14.31
CA TRP A 653 14.82 -5.51 -12.87
C TRP A 653 15.25 -6.87 -12.28
N ARG A 654 16.00 -6.82 -11.18
CA ARG A 654 16.73 -7.95 -10.59
C ARG A 654 17.07 -7.63 -9.12
N MET A 655 17.63 -8.61 -8.40
CA MET A 655 17.98 -8.51 -6.98
C MET A 655 18.66 -7.17 -6.61
N TRP A 656 19.80 -6.84 -7.23
CA TRP A 656 20.47 -5.54 -7.04
C TRP A 656 20.65 -4.75 -8.34
N THR A 657 20.28 -3.47 -8.32
CA THR A 657 20.54 -2.46 -9.35
C THR A 657 21.36 -1.31 -8.75
N ALA A 658 21.85 -0.40 -9.59
CA ALA A 658 22.70 0.71 -9.14
C ALA A 658 22.03 1.67 -8.12
N ILE A 659 20.71 1.57 -7.90
CA ILE A 659 20.00 2.37 -6.90
C ILE A 659 20.00 1.69 -5.52
N ASP A 660 20.01 0.36 -5.45
CA ASP A 660 20.13 -0.38 -4.19
C ASP A 660 21.47 -0.13 -3.48
N LEU A 661 22.50 0.27 -4.24
CA LEU A 661 23.87 0.46 -3.80
C LEU A 661 24.20 1.91 -3.41
N GLN A 662 23.21 2.80 -3.38
CA GLN A 662 23.39 4.19 -2.92
C GLN A 662 23.45 4.23 -1.38
N GLY A 663 24.48 4.89 -0.84
CA GLY A 663 24.70 4.97 0.62
C GLY A 663 25.35 3.73 1.24
N ILE A 664 25.98 2.87 0.43
CA ILE A 664 26.73 1.68 0.85
C ILE A 664 28.21 1.86 0.47
N ASP A 665 29.13 1.51 1.39
CA ASP A 665 30.56 1.48 1.09
C ASP A 665 30.87 0.30 0.15
N GLN A 666 31.28 0.62 -1.07
CA GLN A 666 31.51 -0.36 -2.13
C GLN A 666 32.83 -1.13 -1.94
N ASP A 667 33.84 -0.51 -1.33
CA ASP A 667 35.16 -1.12 -1.18
C ASP A 667 35.23 -1.99 0.08
N PHE A 668 34.53 -1.60 1.15
CA PHE A 668 34.29 -2.46 2.30
C PHE A 668 33.55 -3.76 1.89
N VAL A 669 32.45 -3.63 1.13
CA VAL A 669 31.70 -4.79 0.63
C VAL A 669 32.55 -5.69 -0.29
N ARG A 670 33.41 -5.13 -1.13
CA ARG A 670 34.38 -5.91 -1.94
C ARG A 670 35.34 -6.72 -1.08
N ALA A 671 35.86 -6.13 -0.01
CA ALA A 671 36.74 -6.82 0.93
C ALA A 671 36.00 -7.97 1.64
N VAL A 672 34.78 -7.71 2.14
CA VAL A 672 33.89 -8.73 2.73
C VAL A 672 33.63 -9.89 1.78
N PHE A 673 33.25 -9.64 0.52
CA PHE A 673 33.06 -10.71 -0.47
C PHE A 673 34.34 -11.53 -0.72
N LYS A 674 35.51 -10.89 -0.73
CA LYS A 674 36.80 -11.55 -0.97
C LYS A 674 37.26 -12.41 0.20
N GLN A 675 37.08 -11.93 1.44
CA GLN A 675 37.60 -12.58 2.66
C GLN A 675 36.68 -13.71 3.14
N LEU A 676 35.35 -13.56 3.05
CA LEU A 676 34.40 -14.57 3.55
C LEU A 676 34.16 -15.74 2.58
N ARG A 677 35.17 -16.20 1.82
CA ARG A 677 35.02 -17.24 0.79
C ARG A 677 35.37 -18.61 1.34
N CYS A 678 34.41 -19.54 1.36
CA CYS A 678 34.58 -20.91 1.86
C CYS A 678 35.36 -21.78 0.87
N GLY A 679 36.69 -21.64 0.85
CA GLY A 679 37.59 -22.48 0.06
C GLY A 679 37.61 -22.12 -1.44
N SER A 680 37.80 -23.12 -2.30
CA SER A 680 38.06 -22.92 -3.74
C SER A 680 36.81 -22.78 -4.61
N GLU A 681 35.69 -23.43 -4.27
CA GLU A 681 34.53 -23.63 -5.16
C GLU A 681 33.18 -23.15 -4.57
N ASP A 682 33.22 -22.06 -3.81
CA ASP A 682 32.07 -21.43 -3.14
C ASP A 682 31.12 -20.71 -4.13
N TYR A 683 30.42 -21.50 -4.94
CA TYR A 683 29.66 -21.00 -6.09
C TYR A 683 28.48 -20.09 -5.71
N GLU A 684 27.83 -20.31 -4.56
CA GLU A 684 26.71 -19.46 -4.12
C GLU A 684 27.21 -18.05 -3.77
N TRP A 685 28.27 -17.95 -2.97
CA TRP A 685 28.86 -16.67 -2.59
C TRP A 685 29.48 -15.93 -3.78
N ASP A 686 30.17 -16.65 -4.66
CA ASP A 686 30.72 -16.10 -5.90
C ASP A 686 29.62 -15.52 -6.81
N ILE A 687 28.43 -16.12 -6.86
CA ILE A 687 27.27 -15.59 -7.62
C ILE A 687 26.75 -14.29 -6.99
N TYR A 688 26.68 -14.16 -5.66
CA TYR A 688 26.34 -12.90 -5.00
C TYR A 688 27.39 -11.81 -5.26
N ALA A 689 28.68 -12.13 -5.17
CA ALA A 689 29.77 -11.20 -5.49
C ALA A 689 29.68 -10.68 -6.95
N LEU A 690 29.34 -11.57 -7.90
CA LEU A 690 29.10 -11.21 -9.29
C LEU A 690 27.83 -10.37 -9.49
N ALA A 691 26.76 -10.60 -8.72
CA ALA A 691 25.55 -9.80 -8.76
C ALA A 691 25.79 -8.37 -8.24
N PHE A 692 26.57 -8.23 -7.16
CA PHE A 692 26.99 -6.93 -6.63
C PHE A 692 27.83 -6.14 -7.64
N GLU A 693 28.87 -6.76 -8.20
CA GLU A 693 29.69 -6.10 -9.23
C GLU A 693 28.89 -5.83 -10.52
N ALA A 694 27.90 -6.66 -10.89
CA ALA A 694 27.03 -6.38 -12.04
C ALA A 694 26.05 -5.22 -11.80
N ALA A 695 25.75 -4.89 -10.54
CA ALA A 695 24.98 -3.73 -10.14
C ALA A 695 25.79 -2.44 -10.14
N LEU A 696 27.11 -2.50 -9.96
CA LEU A 696 28.03 -1.37 -10.14
C LEU A 696 28.47 -1.22 -11.61
N ASN A 697 29.06 -2.25 -12.20
CA ASN A 697 29.58 -2.23 -13.56
C ASN A 697 29.74 -3.67 -14.12
N ILE A 698 28.94 -4.02 -15.14
CA ILE A 698 28.99 -5.34 -15.80
C ILE A 698 30.42 -5.68 -16.31
N LYS A 699 31.26 -4.68 -16.63
CA LYS A 699 32.66 -4.90 -17.07
C LYS A 699 33.61 -5.32 -15.95
N SER A 700 33.37 -4.99 -14.68
CA SER A 700 34.16 -5.51 -13.55
C SER A 700 33.68 -6.92 -13.17
N ALA A 701 32.37 -7.16 -13.15
CA ALA A 701 31.81 -8.52 -12.99
C ALA A 701 32.34 -9.52 -14.04
N LEU A 702 32.51 -9.08 -15.30
CA LEU A 702 33.12 -9.91 -16.36
C LEU A 702 34.63 -10.15 -16.21
N LYS A 703 35.37 -9.29 -15.47
CA LYS A 703 36.75 -9.58 -15.08
C LYS A 703 36.78 -10.57 -13.91
N LEU A 704 35.93 -10.35 -12.92
CA LEU A 704 35.86 -11.13 -11.67
C LEU A 704 35.41 -12.58 -11.95
N SER A 705 34.39 -12.78 -12.79
CA SER A 705 33.97 -14.13 -13.24
C SER A 705 35.07 -14.85 -14.01
N ARG A 706 35.93 -14.15 -14.76
CA ARG A 706 37.10 -14.76 -15.42
C ARG A 706 38.19 -15.16 -14.41
N THR A 707 38.36 -14.45 -13.30
CA THR A 707 39.27 -14.90 -12.22
C THR A 707 38.72 -16.13 -11.50
N PHE A 708 37.42 -16.20 -11.22
CA PHE A 708 36.79 -17.42 -10.68
C PHE A 708 36.93 -18.60 -11.64
N LEU A 709 36.58 -18.44 -12.92
CA LEU A 709 36.75 -19.48 -13.96
C LEU A 709 38.21 -19.87 -14.22
N SER A 710 39.19 -19.04 -13.85
CA SER A 710 40.60 -19.43 -13.92
C SER A 710 41.01 -20.39 -12.79
N THR A 711 40.28 -20.34 -11.67
CA THR A 711 40.49 -21.13 -10.44
C THR A 711 39.66 -22.41 -10.47
N ALA A 712 38.35 -22.29 -10.69
CA ALA A 712 37.40 -23.40 -10.82
C ALA A 712 36.94 -23.46 -12.28
N ARG A 713 37.47 -24.42 -13.05
CA ARG A 713 37.22 -24.54 -14.50
C ARG A 713 36.06 -25.46 -14.84
N ASP A 714 35.77 -26.41 -13.96
CA ASP A 714 34.79 -27.48 -14.21
C ASP A 714 33.43 -27.17 -13.53
N SER A 715 33.35 -26.05 -12.79
CA SER A 715 32.18 -25.61 -12.05
C SER A 715 31.11 -24.97 -12.97
N LEU A 716 30.10 -25.77 -13.31
CA LEU A 716 28.95 -25.38 -14.13
C LEU A 716 28.26 -24.06 -13.69
N PRO A 717 28.05 -23.75 -12.38
CA PRO A 717 27.38 -22.52 -11.97
C PRO A 717 28.17 -21.25 -12.32
N HIS A 718 29.51 -21.28 -12.27
CA HIS A 718 30.36 -20.13 -12.63
C HIS A 718 30.32 -19.85 -14.13
N TRP A 719 30.27 -20.89 -14.96
CA TRP A 719 30.07 -20.75 -16.41
C TRP A 719 28.70 -20.16 -16.74
N ALA A 720 27.64 -20.61 -16.04
CA ALA A 720 26.31 -20.05 -16.18
C ALA A 720 26.26 -18.58 -15.77
N ALA A 721 26.88 -18.22 -14.64
CA ALA A 721 27.02 -16.84 -14.19
C ALA A 721 27.75 -15.97 -15.23
N HIS A 722 28.85 -16.46 -15.83
CA HIS A 722 29.56 -15.74 -16.87
C HIS A 722 28.71 -15.54 -18.14
N ALA A 723 27.97 -16.56 -18.58
CA ALA A 723 27.08 -16.47 -19.73
C ALA A 723 25.88 -15.53 -19.46
N ARG A 724 25.32 -15.53 -18.24
CA ARG A 724 24.30 -14.57 -17.77
C ARG A 724 24.83 -13.14 -17.78
N LEU A 725 26.09 -12.91 -17.42
CA LEU A 725 26.73 -11.58 -17.48
C LEU A 725 26.94 -11.07 -18.92
N GLU A 726 27.38 -11.91 -19.86
CA GLU A 726 27.47 -11.50 -21.28
C GLU A 726 26.06 -11.36 -21.93
N ARG A 727 25.03 -12.11 -21.47
CA ARG A 727 23.62 -11.86 -21.81
C ARG A 727 23.15 -10.49 -21.31
N LEU A 728 23.44 -10.12 -20.06
CA LEU A 728 23.11 -8.80 -19.49
C LEU A 728 23.76 -7.63 -20.27
N ARG A 729 24.95 -7.89 -20.85
CA ARG A 729 25.71 -6.99 -21.73
C ARG A 729 25.24 -7.03 -23.21
N GLU A 730 24.20 -7.80 -23.52
CA GLU A 730 23.60 -7.99 -24.85
C GLU A 730 24.50 -8.69 -25.89
N HIS A 731 25.65 -9.26 -25.48
CA HIS A 731 26.53 -10.05 -26.37
C HIS A 731 26.09 -11.52 -26.44
N VAL A 732 24.85 -11.72 -26.91
CA VAL A 732 24.22 -13.04 -27.16
C VAL A 732 25.12 -13.98 -27.96
N GLY A 733 25.90 -13.44 -28.92
CA GLY A 733 26.83 -14.21 -29.74
C GLY A 733 28.01 -14.85 -28.99
N ASP A 734 28.46 -14.26 -27.87
CA ASP A 734 29.53 -14.80 -27.04
C ASP A 734 28.98 -15.71 -25.93
N ALA A 735 27.85 -15.35 -25.32
CA ALA A 735 27.11 -16.24 -24.41
C ALA A 735 26.77 -17.58 -25.08
N ARG A 736 26.33 -17.56 -26.35
CA ARG A 736 26.08 -18.77 -27.15
C ARG A 736 27.33 -19.66 -27.30
N LYS A 737 28.53 -19.09 -27.43
CA LYS A 737 29.79 -19.87 -27.49
C LYS A 737 30.04 -20.57 -26.16
N VAL A 738 29.84 -19.88 -25.03
CA VAL A 738 29.99 -20.44 -23.68
C VAL A 738 29.06 -21.64 -23.48
N TYR A 739 27.76 -21.50 -23.78
CA TYR A 739 26.82 -22.63 -23.71
C TYR A 739 27.22 -23.79 -24.63
N GLN A 740 27.70 -23.52 -25.84
CA GLN A 740 28.19 -24.56 -26.76
C GLN A 740 29.42 -25.29 -26.20
N THR A 741 30.39 -24.58 -25.63
CA THR A 741 31.58 -25.22 -25.02
C THR A 741 31.24 -26.02 -23.77
N VAL A 742 30.30 -25.56 -22.94
CA VAL A 742 29.99 -26.16 -21.63
C VAL A 742 28.92 -27.26 -21.70
N LEU A 743 28.14 -27.33 -22.78
CA LEU A 743 27.10 -28.36 -22.95
C LEU A 743 27.38 -29.35 -24.07
N VAL A 744 27.97 -28.91 -25.19
CA VAL A 744 28.14 -29.76 -26.39
C VAL A 744 29.53 -30.42 -26.44
N ALA A 745 30.58 -29.75 -25.94
CA ALA A 745 31.95 -30.28 -26.00
C ALA A 745 32.31 -31.19 -24.81
N SER A 746 31.75 -30.96 -23.62
CA SER A 746 32.01 -31.74 -22.40
C SER A 746 30.97 -32.81 -22.07
N GLN A 747 29.79 -32.79 -22.70
CA GLN A 747 28.77 -33.85 -22.66
C GLN A 747 28.36 -34.33 -21.25
N HIS A 748 27.94 -33.39 -20.40
CA HIS A 748 27.46 -33.68 -19.05
C HIS A 748 26.16 -34.52 -19.05
N PRO A 749 26.01 -35.50 -18.14
CA PRO A 749 24.78 -36.28 -18.02
C PRO A 749 23.62 -35.42 -17.46
N PRO A 750 22.35 -35.70 -17.83
CA PRO A 750 21.21 -34.88 -17.39
C PRO A 750 20.90 -34.97 -15.89
N SER A 751 21.50 -35.95 -15.19
CA SER A 751 21.44 -36.13 -13.75
C SER A 751 22.51 -35.34 -12.97
N GLN A 752 23.49 -34.70 -13.64
CA GLN A 752 24.44 -33.81 -12.96
C GLN A 752 23.71 -32.50 -12.58
N PRO A 753 23.89 -31.98 -11.35
CA PRO A 753 23.26 -30.73 -10.94
C PRO A 753 23.65 -29.56 -11.84
N PHE A 754 22.82 -28.52 -11.85
CA PHE A 754 22.91 -27.32 -12.68
C PHE A 754 22.73 -27.51 -14.20
N VAL A 755 22.92 -28.72 -14.77
CA VAL A 755 22.83 -28.96 -16.23
C VAL A 755 21.48 -28.54 -16.83
N GLY A 756 20.37 -28.85 -16.15
CA GLY A 756 19.03 -28.44 -16.58
C GLY A 756 18.82 -26.91 -16.61
N GLN A 757 19.49 -26.19 -15.71
CA GLN A 757 19.44 -24.72 -15.64
C GLN A 757 20.25 -24.09 -16.80
N LEU A 758 21.41 -24.66 -17.14
CA LEU A 758 22.21 -24.23 -18.29
C LEU A 758 21.49 -24.44 -19.64
N TRP A 759 20.80 -25.57 -19.82
CA TRP A 759 19.98 -25.79 -21.03
C TRP A 759 18.79 -24.84 -21.10
N TRP A 760 18.14 -24.55 -19.96
CA TRP A 760 17.09 -23.52 -19.88
C TRP A 760 17.63 -22.14 -20.30
N ASP A 761 18.74 -21.69 -19.70
CA ASP A 761 19.34 -20.39 -19.97
C ASP A 761 19.67 -20.17 -21.45
N TRP A 762 20.12 -21.21 -22.16
CA TRP A 762 20.38 -21.13 -23.60
C TRP A 762 19.07 -21.11 -24.40
N ALA A 763 18.11 -22.00 -24.09
CA ALA A 763 16.82 -22.04 -24.79
C ALA A 763 16.03 -20.72 -24.64
N GLU A 764 16.00 -20.16 -23.43
CA GLU A 764 15.41 -18.87 -23.11
C GLU A 764 16.09 -17.72 -23.87
N MET A 765 17.43 -17.71 -23.94
CA MET A 765 18.19 -16.68 -24.68
C MET A 765 17.85 -16.69 -26.18
N GLU A 766 17.80 -17.87 -26.82
CA GLU A 766 17.41 -17.97 -28.23
C GLU A 766 15.94 -17.55 -28.42
N TRP A 767 15.05 -17.96 -27.52
CA TRP A 767 13.62 -17.64 -27.55
C TRP A 767 13.34 -16.14 -27.40
N LEU A 768 13.93 -15.48 -26.40
CA LEU A 768 13.80 -14.04 -26.17
C LEU A 768 14.42 -13.20 -27.31
N SER A 769 15.39 -13.74 -28.06
CA SER A 769 15.88 -13.12 -29.30
C SER A 769 14.93 -13.27 -30.51
N GLY A 770 13.74 -13.85 -30.32
CA GLY A 770 12.75 -14.15 -31.37
C GLY A 770 13.03 -15.42 -32.17
N ASN A 771 14.15 -16.11 -31.93
CA ASN A 771 14.60 -17.24 -32.74
C ASN A 771 13.99 -18.57 -32.25
N GLN A 772 12.67 -18.73 -32.37
CA GLN A 772 11.92 -19.94 -31.99
C GLN A 772 12.55 -21.23 -32.57
N ASN A 773 12.93 -21.21 -33.85
CA ASN A 773 13.61 -22.33 -34.52
C ASN A 773 15.04 -22.60 -34.03
N ALA A 774 15.68 -21.68 -33.30
CA ALA A 774 16.92 -21.95 -32.58
C ALA A 774 16.64 -22.55 -31.20
N ALA A 775 15.69 -21.98 -30.44
CA ALA A 775 15.25 -22.51 -29.14
C ALA A 775 14.81 -23.98 -29.23
N LEU A 776 13.99 -24.34 -30.23
CA LEU A 776 13.58 -25.74 -30.46
C LEU A 776 14.77 -26.67 -30.72
N ARG A 777 15.81 -26.22 -31.43
CA ARG A 777 17.04 -27.01 -31.67
C ARG A 777 17.92 -27.13 -30.42
N VAL A 778 17.87 -26.17 -29.49
CA VAL A 778 18.52 -26.29 -28.17
C VAL A 778 17.80 -27.33 -27.32
N ILE A 779 16.47 -27.30 -27.26
CA ILE A 779 15.67 -28.28 -26.49
C ILE A 779 15.77 -29.69 -27.09
N GLN A 780 15.93 -29.82 -28.41
CA GLN A 780 16.22 -31.11 -29.06
C GLN A 780 17.59 -31.69 -28.65
N ARG A 781 18.58 -30.82 -28.45
CA ARG A 781 19.96 -31.21 -28.10
C ARG A 781 20.13 -31.58 -26.63
N SER A 782 19.38 -30.98 -25.70
CA SER A 782 19.43 -31.37 -24.29
C SER A 782 19.02 -32.83 -24.02
N VAL A 783 18.34 -33.46 -24.99
CA VAL A 783 17.89 -34.86 -24.97
C VAL A 783 18.67 -35.74 -25.97
N ASN A 784 19.62 -35.18 -26.72
CA ASN A 784 20.33 -35.85 -27.83
C ASN A 784 19.42 -36.39 -28.96
N ILE A 785 18.28 -35.75 -29.23
CA ILE A 785 17.32 -36.16 -30.28
C ILE A 785 17.27 -35.09 -31.38
N GLU A 786 18.08 -35.24 -32.43
CA GLU A 786 18.06 -34.31 -33.57
C GLU A 786 16.98 -34.68 -34.61
N GLY A 787 16.14 -33.70 -35.02
CA GLY A 787 15.22 -33.86 -36.15
C GLY A 787 13.98 -32.94 -36.12
N THR A 788 13.58 -32.41 -37.28
CA THR A 788 12.50 -31.41 -37.39
C THR A 788 11.08 -31.99 -37.51
N GLY A 789 10.92 -33.31 -37.59
CA GLY A 789 9.60 -33.95 -37.75
C GLY A 789 8.79 -34.02 -36.45
N GLY A 790 7.45 -33.92 -36.55
CA GLY A 790 6.54 -33.96 -35.39
C GLY A 790 6.68 -35.20 -34.50
N MET A 791 7.03 -36.36 -35.06
CA MET A 791 7.35 -37.57 -34.29
C MET A 791 8.60 -37.40 -33.40
N MET A 792 9.59 -36.61 -33.82
CA MET A 792 10.80 -36.32 -33.03
C MET A 792 10.46 -35.33 -31.91
N ILE A 793 9.61 -34.33 -32.16
CA ILE A 793 9.07 -33.43 -31.13
C ILE A 793 8.33 -34.23 -30.04
N LEU A 794 7.50 -35.22 -30.42
CA LEU A 794 6.81 -36.09 -29.45
C LEU A 794 7.77 -37.00 -28.66
N ARG A 795 8.87 -37.45 -29.28
CA ARG A 795 9.94 -38.19 -28.57
C ARG A 795 10.67 -37.30 -27.56
N VAL A 796 11.00 -36.06 -27.94
CA VAL A 796 11.62 -35.06 -27.04
C VAL A 796 10.69 -34.73 -25.87
N LYS A 797 9.39 -34.50 -26.11
CA LYS A 797 8.42 -34.26 -25.03
C LYS A 797 8.40 -35.43 -24.03
N ARG A 798 8.27 -36.68 -24.50
CA ARG A 798 8.30 -37.87 -23.62
C ARG A 798 9.60 -38.01 -22.84
N ALA A 799 10.75 -37.91 -23.49
CA ALA A 799 12.03 -38.05 -22.80
C ALA A 799 12.33 -36.87 -21.85
N LEU A 800 11.79 -35.67 -22.10
CA LEU A 800 11.75 -34.60 -21.10
C LEU A 800 10.83 -34.96 -19.92
N ASP A 801 9.62 -35.45 -20.18
CA ASP A 801 8.70 -35.93 -19.13
C ASP A 801 9.39 -37.01 -18.26
N ASP A 802 10.07 -37.98 -18.87
CA ASP A 802 10.89 -38.99 -18.20
C ASP A 802 12.00 -38.35 -17.33
N THR A 803 12.74 -37.35 -17.84
CA THR A 803 13.76 -36.64 -17.02
C THR A 803 13.16 -35.81 -15.88
N THR A 804 11.95 -35.26 -16.01
CA THR A 804 11.30 -34.50 -14.90
C THR A 804 10.81 -35.41 -13.77
N CYS A 805 10.65 -36.71 -14.06
CA CYS A 805 10.33 -37.76 -13.09
C CYS A 805 11.57 -38.38 -12.41
N CYS A 806 12.79 -38.01 -12.81
CA CYS A 806 14.00 -38.42 -12.08
C CYS A 806 14.06 -37.76 -10.69
N ALA A 807 14.69 -38.46 -9.74
CA ALA A 807 15.01 -37.88 -8.43
C ALA A 807 16.22 -36.94 -8.56
N TYR A 808 16.05 -35.69 -8.14
CA TYR A 808 17.12 -34.68 -8.04
C TYR A 808 17.29 -34.26 -6.59
N GLU A 809 18.54 -34.05 -6.15
CA GLU A 809 18.85 -33.59 -4.79
C GLU A 809 18.39 -32.13 -4.57
N GLN A 810 18.44 -31.30 -5.61
CA GLN A 810 17.93 -29.92 -5.59
C GLN A 810 16.71 -29.78 -6.51
N TRP A 811 15.60 -29.24 -5.98
CA TRP A 811 14.38 -28.99 -6.74
C TRP A 811 14.57 -27.98 -7.89
N LYS A 812 15.58 -27.09 -7.80
CA LYS A 812 15.99 -26.16 -8.87
C LYS A 812 16.35 -26.88 -10.18
N ASP A 813 17.04 -28.01 -10.10
CA ASP A 813 17.51 -28.71 -11.29
C ASP A 813 16.35 -29.38 -12.03
N ARG A 814 15.43 -29.99 -11.28
CA ARG A 814 14.13 -30.44 -11.78
C ARG A 814 13.34 -29.28 -12.41
N GLN A 815 13.35 -28.09 -11.79
CA GLN A 815 12.67 -26.90 -12.33
C GLN A 815 13.23 -26.47 -13.69
N GLY A 816 14.54 -26.57 -13.94
CA GLY A 816 15.15 -26.28 -15.25
C GLY A 816 14.58 -27.17 -16.36
N TRP A 817 14.46 -28.48 -16.10
CA TRP A 817 13.85 -29.44 -17.03
C TRP A 817 12.34 -29.20 -17.22
N ILE A 818 11.60 -28.84 -16.17
CA ILE A 818 10.17 -28.46 -16.28
C ILE A 818 9.99 -27.19 -17.13
N LYS A 819 10.82 -26.16 -16.92
CA LYS A 819 10.81 -24.93 -17.72
C LYS A 819 11.04 -25.22 -19.22
N LEU A 820 11.98 -26.11 -19.55
CA LEU A 820 12.22 -26.60 -20.91
C LEU A 820 11.01 -27.36 -21.49
N ARG A 821 10.38 -28.22 -20.68
CA ARG A 821 9.20 -29.01 -21.07
C ARG A 821 7.95 -28.17 -21.32
N ALA A 822 7.76 -27.09 -20.56
CA ALA A 822 6.72 -26.11 -20.77
C ALA A 822 6.99 -25.26 -22.04
N LEU A 823 8.25 -24.85 -22.26
CA LEU A 823 8.64 -24.06 -23.44
C LEU A 823 8.48 -24.83 -24.76
N ILE A 824 8.82 -26.12 -24.82
CA ILE A 824 8.54 -26.92 -26.03
C ILE A 824 7.05 -27.12 -26.27
N GLU A 825 6.20 -27.12 -25.23
CA GLU A 825 4.75 -27.13 -25.43
C GLU A 825 4.31 -25.82 -26.09
N LEU A 826 4.61 -24.68 -25.45
CA LEU A 826 4.31 -23.33 -25.91
C LEU A 826 4.78 -23.05 -27.35
N LEU A 827 5.96 -23.54 -27.74
CA LEU A 827 6.54 -23.38 -29.07
C LEU A 827 6.02 -24.34 -30.15
N THR A 828 5.22 -25.37 -29.82
CA THR A 828 4.82 -26.41 -30.79
C THR A 828 3.31 -26.62 -30.92
N SER A 829 2.54 -26.35 -29.88
CA SER A 829 1.07 -26.39 -29.90
C SER A 829 0.43 -25.01 -29.75
N SER A 830 1.22 -23.98 -29.42
CA SER A 830 0.77 -22.62 -29.09
C SER A 830 -0.26 -22.54 -27.95
N SER A 831 -0.50 -23.64 -27.23
CA SER A 831 -1.50 -23.71 -26.16
C SER A 831 -0.86 -23.39 -24.81
N GLN A 832 -1.26 -22.24 -24.24
CA GLN A 832 -0.77 -21.77 -22.95
C GLN A 832 -1.20 -22.71 -21.82
N ASP A 833 -2.41 -23.27 -21.93
CA ASP A 833 -2.98 -24.23 -20.97
C ASP A 833 -2.17 -25.54 -20.92
N GLY A 834 -1.60 -25.96 -22.06
CA GLY A 834 -0.72 -27.14 -22.12
C GLY A 834 0.58 -26.90 -21.36
N ALA A 835 1.18 -25.71 -21.49
CA ALA A 835 2.36 -25.33 -20.72
C ALA A 835 2.04 -25.21 -19.21
N LEU A 836 0.90 -24.60 -18.85
CA LEU A 836 0.46 -24.49 -17.45
C LEU A 836 0.23 -25.87 -16.81
N ALA A 837 -0.42 -26.80 -17.52
CA ALA A 837 -0.62 -28.16 -17.05
C ALA A 837 0.69 -28.91 -16.75
N THR A 838 1.80 -28.60 -17.45
CA THR A 838 3.12 -29.17 -17.12
C THR A 838 3.76 -28.61 -15.84
N PHE A 839 3.38 -27.40 -15.40
CA PHE A 839 3.78 -26.89 -14.08
C PHE A 839 2.89 -27.47 -12.97
N ASP A 840 1.57 -27.50 -13.18
CA ASP A 840 0.61 -27.96 -12.17
C ASP A 840 0.75 -29.46 -11.86
N SER A 841 0.91 -30.30 -12.90
CA SER A 841 1.11 -31.75 -12.72
C SER A 841 2.42 -32.15 -12.03
N GLN A 842 3.40 -31.25 -11.96
CA GLN A 842 4.71 -31.50 -11.35
C GLN A 842 4.81 -30.98 -9.91
N THR A 843 3.82 -30.21 -9.44
CA THR A 843 3.80 -29.59 -8.11
C THR A 843 3.28 -30.58 -7.07
N SER A 844 4.14 -30.99 -6.12
CA SER A 844 3.80 -31.96 -5.08
C SER A 844 3.30 -31.29 -3.80
N VAL A 845 2.43 -31.99 -3.06
CA VAL A 845 2.01 -31.60 -1.70
C VAL A 845 3.20 -31.59 -0.73
N ASN A 846 4.23 -32.40 -1.01
CA ASN A 846 5.45 -32.48 -0.20
C ASN A 846 6.49 -31.40 -0.54
N ASP A 847 6.27 -30.58 -1.57
CA ASP A 847 7.22 -29.53 -1.96
C ASP A 847 7.18 -28.35 -0.96
N SER A 848 8.35 -27.79 -0.65
CA SER A 848 8.48 -26.64 0.25
C SER A 848 7.73 -25.41 -0.28
N SER A 849 7.39 -24.47 0.60
CA SER A 849 6.65 -23.27 0.19
C SER A 849 7.41 -22.45 -0.86
N SER A 850 8.73 -22.30 -0.70
CA SER A 850 9.59 -21.64 -1.67
C SER A 850 9.74 -22.40 -3.00
N ALA A 851 9.77 -23.74 -2.99
CA ALA A 851 9.79 -24.52 -4.23
C ALA A 851 8.48 -24.35 -5.02
N ARG A 852 7.33 -24.36 -4.32
CA ARG A 852 6.01 -24.12 -4.93
C ARG A 852 5.83 -22.69 -5.43
N GLU A 853 6.33 -21.70 -4.69
CA GLU A 853 6.34 -20.29 -5.14
C GLU A 853 7.24 -20.11 -6.36
N SER A 854 8.48 -20.64 -6.33
CA SER A 854 9.42 -20.58 -7.46
C SER A 854 8.85 -21.27 -8.70
N MET A 855 8.12 -22.38 -8.57
CA MET A 855 7.41 -23.02 -9.67
C MET A 855 6.27 -22.13 -10.22
N MET A 856 5.52 -21.46 -9.35
CA MET A 856 4.48 -20.51 -9.75
C MET A 856 5.08 -19.30 -10.49
N VAL A 857 6.13 -18.69 -9.94
CA VAL A 857 6.89 -17.59 -10.55
C VAL A 857 7.46 -18.00 -11.91
N ALA A 858 8.02 -19.20 -12.05
CA ALA A 858 8.49 -19.73 -13.33
C ALA A 858 7.37 -19.84 -14.37
N SER A 859 6.19 -20.33 -13.99
CA SER A 859 5.02 -20.41 -14.88
C SER A 859 4.56 -19.02 -15.35
N LEU A 860 4.60 -18.02 -14.45
CA LEU A 860 4.22 -16.65 -14.74
C LEU A 860 5.25 -15.92 -15.60
N MET A 861 6.55 -16.10 -15.33
CA MET A 861 7.64 -15.54 -16.14
C MET A 861 7.59 -16.07 -17.58
N LEU A 862 7.27 -17.35 -17.78
CA LEU A 862 7.07 -17.92 -19.13
C LEU A 862 5.90 -17.22 -19.85
N LEU A 863 4.74 -17.06 -19.20
CA LEU A 863 3.58 -16.37 -19.79
C LEU A 863 3.84 -14.87 -20.04
N TYR A 864 4.51 -14.19 -19.11
CA TYR A 864 4.89 -12.77 -19.21
C TYR A 864 5.86 -12.54 -20.36
N ASN A 865 6.92 -13.35 -20.47
CA ASN A 865 7.88 -13.26 -21.56
C ASN A 865 7.22 -13.55 -22.93
N HIS A 866 6.27 -14.50 -22.99
CA HIS A 866 5.53 -14.80 -24.22
C HIS A 866 4.60 -13.65 -24.65
N SER A 867 3.80 -13.11 -23.72
CA SER A 867 2.72 -12.16 -24.02
C SER A 867 3.18 -10.70 -24.03
N VAL A 868 3.99 -10.27 -23.05
CA VAL A 868 4.41 -8.87 -22.88
C VAL A 868 5.71 -8.58 -23.62
N MET A 869 6.75 -9.40 -23.42
CA MET A 869 8.08 -9.15 -23.99
C MET A 869 8.13 -9.48 -25.49
N LEU A 870 7.65 -10.67 -25.89
CA LEU A 870 7.60 -11.10 -27.28
C LEU A 870 6.35 -10.64 -28.06
N ARG A 871 5.36 -10.03 -27.38
CA ARG A 871 4.11 -9.50 -27.97
C ARG A 871 3.36 -10.50 -28.88
N SER A 872 3.39 -11.78 -28.49
CA SER A 872 2.67 -12.84 -29.20
C SER A 872 1.14 -12.71 -29.04
N PRO A 873 0.34 -13.23 -30.00
CA PRO A 873 -1.12 -13.14 -29.93
C PRO A 873 -1.69 -14.11 -28.88
N THR A 874 -1.86 -13.63 -27.65
CA THR A 874 -2.39 -14.41 -26.52
C THR A 874 -3.60 -13.73 -25.86
N PRO A 875 -4.65 -14.47 -25.45
CA PRO A 875 -5.73 -13.90 -24.63
C PRO A 875 -5.18 -13.43 -23.27
N PRO A 876 -5.34 -12.14 -22.89
CA PRO A 876 -4.77 -11.61 -21.64
C PRO A 876 -5.46 -12.15 -20.37
N ALA A 877 -6.57 -12.91 -20.52
CA ALA A 877 -7.21 -13.62 -19.42
C ALA A 877 -6.29 -14.67 -18.79
N VAL A 878 -5.63 -15.52 -19.60
CA VAL A 878 -4.82 -16.65 -19.10
C VAL A 878 -3.69 -16.18 -18.16
N LEU A 879 -3.02 -15.08 -18.50
CA LEU A 879 -2.03 -14.47 -17.63
C LEU A 879 -2.66 -13.86 -16.36
N ARG A 880 -3.78 -13.13 -16.49
CA ARG A 880 -4.49 -12.52 -15.34
C ARG A 880 -5.02 -13.53 -14.34
N ASP A 881 -5.67 -14.58 -14.81
CA ASP A 881 -6.32 -15.57 -13.95
C ASP A 881 -5.25 -16.37 -13.17
N ARG A 882 -4.11 -16.68 -13.81
CA ARG A 882 -2.94 -17.26 -13.14
C ARG A 882 -2.27 -16.29 -12.16
N LEU A 883 -2.16 -15.00 -12.50
CA LEU A 883 -1.63 -13.97 -11.59
C LEU A 883 -2.54 -13.76 -10.38
N GLN A 884 -3.86 -13.82 -10.53
CA GLN A 884 -4.80 -13.68 -9.42
C GLN A 884 -4.59 -14.80 -8.39
N ILE A 885 -4.51 -16.06 -8.84
CA ILE A 885 -4.19 -17.22 -7.98
C ILE A 885 -2.84 -17.02 -7.27
N ALA A 886 -1.84 -16.46 -7.95
CA ALA A 886 -0.53 -16.19 -7.36
C ALA A 886 -0.57 -15.09 -6.28
N VAL A 887 -1.29 -13.98 -6.52
CA VAL A 887 -1.43 -12.87 -5.56
C VAL A 887 -2.21 -13.29 -4.31
N ASP A 888 -3.24 -14.13 -4.46
CA ASP A 888 -3.98 -14.66 -3.31
C ASP A 888 -3.17 -15.68 -2.49
N THR A 889 -2.31 -16.46 -3.15
CA THR A 889 -1.47 -17.48 -2.49
C THR A 889 -0.25 -16.85 -1.82
N TYR A 890 0.52 -16.04 -2.58
CA TYR A 890 1.82 -15.46 -2.22
C TYR A 890 1.77 -13.91 -2.26
N PRO A 891 0.99 -13.26 -1.38
CA PRO A 891 0.67 -11.83 -1.46
C PRO A 891 1.84 -10.88 -1.20
N ASP A 892 2.94 -11.39 -0.64
CA ASP A 892 4.13 -10.60 -0.29
C ASP A 892 5.20 -10.65 -1.39
N ASN A 893 4.99 -11.43 -2.47
CA ASN A 893 5.89 -11.52 -3.62
C ASN A 893 5.73 -10.31 -4.56
N SER A 894 6.72 -9.41 -4.51
CA SER A 894 6.85 -8.20 -5.33
C SER A 894 6.97 -8.45 -6.84
N LEU A 895 7.54 -9.59 -7.26
CA LEU A 895 7.72 -9.97 -8.67
C LEU A 895 6.37 -10.36 -9.29
N VAL A 896 5.57 -11.15 -8.57
CA VAL A 896 4.18 -11.48 -8.92
C VAL A 896 3.33 -10.21 -9.02
N LEU A 897 3.44 -9.30 -8.04
CA LEU A 897 2.72 -8.02 -8.10
C LEU A 897 3.19 -7.16 -9.28
N GLY A 898 4.48 -7.11 -9.60
CA GLY A 898 4.99 -6.35 -10.74
C GLY A 898 4.47 -6.86 -12.08
N MET A 899 4.39 -8.18 -12.26
CA MET A 899 3.73 -8.78 -13.43
C MET A 899 2.23 -8.49 -13.47
N PHE A 900 1.56 -8.43 -12.32
CA PHE A 900 0.13 -8.03 -12.21
C PHE A 900 -0.10 -6.57 -12.59
N LEU A 901 0.77 -5.65 -12.16
CA LEU A 901 0.67 -4.24 -12.52
C LEU A 901 0.92 -4.01 -14.02
N GLU A 902 1.93 -4.65 -14.62
CA GLU A 902 2.16 -4.55 -16.07
C GLU A 902 1.01 -5.19 -16.88
N ALA A 903 0.34 -6.22 -16.34
CA ALA A 903 -0.83 -6.83 -16.97
C ALA A 903 -2.12 -5.98 -16.86
N GLU A 904 -2.31 -5.18 -15.81
CA GLU A 904 -3.46 -4.26 -15.68
C GLU A 904 -3.23 -2.88 -16.34
N LYS A 905 -1.98 -2.56 -16.67
CA LYS A 905 -1.56 -1.37 -17.44
C LYS A 905 -2.39 -1.20 -18.71
N GLY A 906 -2.80 0.05 -18.99
CA GLY A 906 -3.66 0.40 -20.14
C GLY A 906 -5.12 -0.06 -20.06
N HIS A 907 -5.46 -1.05 -19.23
CA HIS A 907 -6.83 -1.60 -19.14
C HIS A 907 -7.73 -0.83 -18.16
N GLY A 908 -7.13 0.01 -17.31
CA GLY A 908 -7.85 1.04 -16.54
C GLY A 908 -8.67 0.54 -15.34
N ILE A 909 -8.67 -0.76 -15.05
CA ILE A 909 -9.47 -1.39 -13.98
C ILE A 909 -8.82 -1.20 -12.59
N TRP A 910 -8.55 0.05 -12.23
CA TRP A 910 -7.91 0.43 -10.96
C TRP A 910 -8.65 -0.11 -9.71
N GLY A 911 -9.95 -0.40 -9.84
CA GLY A 911 -10.73 -1.11 -8.83
C GLY A 911 -10.22 -2.52 -8.49
N ARG A 912 -9.64 -3.25 -9.44
CA ARG A 912 -9.00 -4.56 -9.20
C ARG A 912 -7.72 -4.41 -8.41
N VAL A 913 -6.84 -3.49 -8.81
CA VAL A 913 -5.61 -3.19 -8.06
C VAL A 913 -5.95 -2.74 -6.64
N ARG A 914 -6.93 -1.84 -6.46
CA ARG A 914 -7.45 -1.43 -5.13
C ARG A 914 -8.13 -2.56 -4.34
N ALA A 915 -8.63 -3.62 -4.98
CA ALA A 915 -9.18 -4.80 -4.30
C ALA A 915 -8.05 -5.74 -3.82
N GLN A 916 -7.06 -6.00 -4.67
CA GLN A 916 -5.88 -6.82 -4.35
C GLN A 916 -4.93 -6.15 -3.34
N LEU A 917 -4.87 -4.81 -3.33
CA LEU A 917 -4.26 -4.01 -2.26
C LEU A 917 -5.22 -3.74 -1.09
N GLY A 918 -6.45 -4.29 -1.14
CA GLY A 918 -7.45 -4.19 -0.08
C GLY A 918 -7.15 -5.13 1.09
N GLN A 919 -8.17 -5.47 1.88
CA GLN A 919 -8.07 -6.57 2.83
C GLN A 919 -8.40 -7.86 2.06
N ASN A 920 -7.42 -8.76 1.87
CA ASN A 920 -7.70 -10.07 1.26
C ASN A 920 -8.51 -10.91 2.24
N THR A 921 -9.83 -10.89 2.07
CA THR A 921 -10.76 -11.82 2.72
C THR A 921 -10.80 -13.12 1.93
N THR A 922 -9.72 -13.91 2.03
CA THR A 922 -9.78 -15.35 1.75
C THR A 922 -10.59 -16.03 2.85
N ASP A 923 -11.24 -17.16 2.55
CA ASP A 923 -12.07 -17.90 3.51
C ASP A 923 -11.24 -18.28 4.76
N GLY A 924 -11.57 -17.69 5.91
CA GLY A 924 -10.75 -17.68 7.14
C GLY A 924 -10.40 -16.29 7.68
N GLY A 925 -10.67 -15.22 6.92
CA GLY A 925 -10.56 -13.83 7.35
C GLY A 925 -9.30 -13.10 6.84
N PRO A 926 -9.08 -11.83 7.26
CA PRO A 926 -7.97 -11.03 6.76
C PRO A 926 -6.63 -11.58 7.24
N ARG A 927 -5.75 -11.95 6.30
CA ARG A 927 -4.34 -12.24 6.60
C ARG A 927 -3.65 -10.96 7.10
N GLU A 928 -2.85 -11.11 8.16
CA GLU A 928 -2.00 -10.03 8.71
C GLU A 928 -0.90 -9.69 7.68
N LYS A 929 -0.92 -8.48 7.11
CA LYS A 929 -0.03 -8.09 6.01
C LYS A 929 1.40 -7.83 6.49
N SER A 930 2.39 -8.30 5.73
CA SER A 930 3.82 -7.98 5.93
C SER A 930 4.12 -6.49 5.73
N ILE A 931 5.27 -6.04 6.23
CA ILE A 931 5.74 -4.66 6.04
C ILE A 931 6.18 -4.39 4.60
N SER A 932 6.81 -5.35 3.92
CA SER A 932 7.10 -5.22 2.49
C SER A 932 5.82 -4.96 1.69
N ARG A 933 4.73 -5.68 1.99
CA ARG A 933 3.41 -5.42 1.39
C ARG A 933 2.82 -4.06 1.78
N ARG A 934 2.92 -3.62 3.03
CA ARG A 934 2.45 -2.28 3.46
C ARG A 934 3.17 -1.14 2.74
N VAL A 935 4.49 -1.21 2.61
CA VAL A 935 5.28 -0.20 1.89
C VAL A 935 5.02 -0.27 0.38
N THR A 936 4.74 -1.46 -0.14
CA THR A 936 4.30 -1.64 -1.54
C THR A 936 2.92 -1.04 -1.81
N GLU A 937 1.99 -1.08 -0.85
CA GLU A 937 0.68 -0.40 -0.95
C GLU A 937 0.81 1.14 -1.05
N VAL A 938 1.82 1.72 -0.40
CA VAL A 938 2.18 3.14 -0.55
C VAL A 938 2.77 3.42 -1.93
N TRP A 939 3.72 2.60 -2.39
CA TRP A 939 4.36 2.78 -3.69
C TRP A 939 3.36 2.66 -4.86
N VAL A 940 2.48 1.65 -4.86
CA VAL A 940 1.50 1.47 -5.94
C VAL A 940 0.49 2.61 -5.99
N ALA A 941 0.18 3.28 -4.88
CA ALA A 941 -0.66 4.48 -4.90
C ALA A 941 -0.03 5.67 -5.65
N GLY A 942 1.29 5.68 -5.83
CA GLY A 942 2.02 6.61 -6.69
C GLY A 942 2.23 6.16 -8.14
N TRP A 943 1.78 4.95 -8.52
CA TRP A 943 2.14 4.30 -9.79
C TRP A 943 1.46 4.89 -11.04
N GLU A 944 0.16 5.25 -10.97
CA GLU A 944 -0.51 6.03 -12.04
C GLU A 944 -0.25 7.53 -11.79
N LYS A 945 0.52 8.19 -12.67
CA LYS A 945 0.89 9.61 -12.51
C LYS A 945 -0.36 10.49 -12.43
N GLY A 946 -0.27 11.57 -11.65
CA GLY A 946 -1.37 12.51 -11.43
C GLY A 946 -2.45 12.02 -10.45
N ARG A 947 -2.56 10.72 -10.14
CA ARG A 947 -3.59 10.21 -9.20
C ARG A 947 -3.27 10.38 -7.72
N TRP A 948 -2.02 10.62 -7.35
CA TRP A 948 -1.55 10.66 -5.95
C TRP A 948 -2.51 11.37 -5.00
N GLN A 949 -2.97 12.58 -5.35
CA GLN A 949 -3.90 13.39 -4.55
C GLN A 949 -5.22 12.68 -4.21
N SER A 950 -5.70 11.77 -5.07
CA SER A 950 -6.91 10.96 -4.85
C SER A 950 -6.68 9.69 -4.01
N GLU A 951 -5.42 9.29 -3.80
CA GLU A 951 -5.04 8.13 -2.99
C GLU A 951 -4.44 8.52 -1.63
N ILE A 952 -4.15 9.81 -1.36
CA ILE A 952 -3.62 10.28 -0.06
C ILE A 952 -4.46 9.77 1.11
N GLU A 953 -5.78 9.99 1.11
CA GLU A 953 -6.60 9.57 2.26
C GLU A 953 -6.75 8.04 2.36
N ARG A 954 -6.62 7.31 1.25
CA ARG A 954 -6.64 5.83 1.25
C ARG A 954 -5.32 5.26 1.79
N THR A 955 -4.17 5.76 1.31
CA THR A 955 -2.84 5.37 1.79
C THR A 955 -2.68 5.68 3.26
N ARG A 956 -3.02 6.91 3.67
CA ARG A 956 -3.16 7.33 5.06
C ARG A 956 -4.00 6.36 5.89
N SER A 957 -5.22 6.05 5.46
CA SER A 957 -6.10 5.09 6.16
C SER A 957 -5.48 3.69 6.27
N GLY A 958 -4.84 3.21 5.21
CA GLY A 958 -4.13 1.92 5.19
C GLY A 958 -2.92 1.88 6.11
N LEU A 959 -2.19 3.00 6.23
CA LEU A 959 -1.03 3.21 7.08
C LEU A 959 -1.39 3.32 8.57
N ILE A 960 -2.46 4.05 8.93
CA ILE A 960 -3.00 4.06 10.30
C ILE A 960 -3.38 2.63 10.70
N ALA A 961 -4.12 1.93 9.84
CA ALA A 961 -4.49 0.52 10.04
C ALA A 961 -3.29 -0.46 9.95
N ALA A 962 -2.06 0.03 9.75
CA ALA A 962 -0.82 -0.73 9.94
C ALA A 962 -0.15 -0.34 11.28
N ALA A 963 -0.11 0.95 11.61
CA ALA A 963 0.31 1.45 12.93
C ALA A 963 -0.59 0.99 14.10
N GLU A 964 -1.77 0.43 13.81
CA GLU A 964 -2.70 -0.17 14.78
C GLU A 964 -2.77 -1.70 14.68
N SER A 965 -1.95 -2.32 13.83
CA SER A 965 -1.96 -3.78 13.61
C SER A 965 -0.90 -4.47 14.46
N GLU A 966 -1.31 -5.51 15.21
CA GLU A 966 -0.46 -6.32 16.10
C GLU A 966 0.89 -6.73 15.48
N ARG A 967 0.94 -7.06 14.19
CA ARG A 967 2.16 -7.46 13.49
C ARG A 967 3.16 -6.30 13.33
N THR A 968 2.69 -5.06 13.21
CA THR A 968 3.48 -3.95 12.64
C THR A 968 3.61 -2.70 13.51
N THR A 969 2.97 -2.64 14.69
CA THR A 969 3.12 -1.51 15.65
C THR A 969 4.58 -1.26 16.05
N GLY A 970 5.32 -2.31 16.43
CA GLY A 970 6.71 -2.24 16.86
C GLY A 970 7.75 -2.20 15.73
N SER A 971 7.44 -1.58 14.59
CA SER A 971 8.39 -1.43 13.47
C SER A 971 8.75 0.03 13.24
N ALA A 972 10.00 0.38 13.56
CA ALA A 972 10.57 1.70 13.24
C ALA A 972 10.55 1.97 11.73
N ILE A 973 10.65 0.93 10.89
CA ILE A 973 10.58 1.03 9.43
C ILE A 973 9.22 1.55 8.97
N LEU A 974 8.13 0.99 9.52
CA LEU A 974 6.79 1.45 9.21
C LEU A 974 6.58 2.89 9.72
N TRP A 975 7.02 3.22 10.93
CA TRP A 975 6.90 4.57 11.48
C TRP A 975 7.65 5.61 10.65
N GLY A 976 8.87 5.31 10.19
CA GLY A 976 9.63 6.18 9.28
C GLY A 976 8.87 6.46 7.98
N VAL A 977 8.31 5.42 7.35
CA VAL A 977 7.48 5.56 6.13
C VAL A 977 6.20 6.37 6.40
N ILE A 978 5.59 6.25 7.58
CA ILE A 978 4.41 7.02 7.97
C ILE A 978 4.74 8.51 8.16
N LEU A 979 5.85 8.82 8.83
CA LEU A 979 6.28 10.20 9.06
C LEU A 979 6.69 10.87 7.74
N GLU A 980 7.49 10.19 6.92
CA GLU A 980 7.83 10.63 5.56
C GLU A 980 6.60 10.90 4.68
N PHE A 981 5.57 10.04 4.76
CA PHE A 981 4.31 10.25 4.05
C PHE A 981 3.60 11.55 4.48
N GLU A 982 3.37 11.75 5.78
CA GLU A 982 2.65 12.95 6.26
C GLU A 982 3.48 14.23 6.06
N VAL A 983 4.82 14.16 6.14
CA VAL A 983 5.76 15.24 5.77
C VAL A 983 5.62 15.60 4.28
N ARG A 984 5.66 14.61 3.38
CA ARG A 984 5.54 14.83 1.92
C ARG A 984 4.15 15.30 1.48
N VAL A 985 3.12 15.03 2.30
CA VAL A 985 1.75 15.58 2.13
C VAL A 985 1.61 16.98 2.72
N GLY A 986 2.49 17.39 3.64
CA GLY A 986 2.51 18.72 4.27
C GLY A 986 1.73 18.83 5.59
N GLU A 987 1.26 17.72 6.16
CA GLU A 987 0.44 17.68 7.39
C GLU A 987 1.32 17.62 8.65
N LEU A 988 2.21 18.59 8.80
CA LEU A 988 3.30 18.59 9.80
C LEU A 988 2.79 18.49 11.26
N GLN A 989 1.64 19.10 11.57
CA GLN A 989 0.98 19.02 12.89
C GLN A 989 0.47 17.61 13.22
N ARG A 990 0.14 16.82 12.19
CA ARG A 990 -0.26 15.41 12.30
C ARG A 990 0.98 14.53 12.44
N ALA A 991 2.03 14.80 11.67
CA ALA A 991 3.32 14.13 11.78
C ALA A 991 3.93 14.28 13.20
N LYS A 992 3.89 15.48 13.81
CA LYS A 992 4.30 15.70 15.22
C LYS A 992 3.57 14.79 16.21
N LYS A 993 2.24 14.63 16.08
CA LYS A 993 1.45 13.74 16.94
C LYS A 993 1.76 12.25 16.71
N LEU A 994 2.05 11.87 15.46
CA LEU A 994 2.46 10.51 15.13
C LEU A 994 3.88 10.20 15.61
N LEU A 995 4.79 11.19 15.63
CA LEU A 995 6.15 11.03 16.13
C LEU A 995 6.19 10.70 17.62
N TYR A 996 5.43 11.42 18.46
CA TYR A 996 5.32 11.07 19.89
C TYR A 996 4.78 9.65 20.11
N ARG A 997 3.90 9.13 19.23
CA ARG A 997 3.47 7.72 19.28
C ARG A 997 4.59 6.77 18.83
N ALA A 998 5.22 7.06 17.70
CA ALA A 998 6.33 6.27 17.16
C ALA A 998 7.50 6.11 18.14
N VAL A 999 7.86 7.19 18.85
CA VAL A 999 8.92 7.21 19.86
C VAL A 999 8.56 6.41 21.12
N ASN A 1000 7.29 6.18 21.41
CA ASN A 1000 6.86 5.30 22.50
C ASN A 1000 6.78 3.82 22.07
N GLU A 1001 6.44 3.55 20.81
CA GLU A 1001 6.36 2.19 20.25
C GLU A 1001 7.73 1.64 19.82
N CYS A 1002 8.70 2.53 19.53
CA CYS A 1002 10.04 2.21 19.02
C CYS A 1002 11.11 3.10 19.70
N PRO A 1003 11.34 2.95 21.02
CA PRO A 1003 12.10 3.91 21.81
C PRO A 1003 13.60 3.99 21.46
N LEU A 1004 14.20 2.94 20.91
CA LEU A 1004 15.62 2.87 20.57
C LEU A 1004 15.96 3.30 19.12
N ALA A 1005 15.01 3.81 18.34
CA ALA A 1005 15.22 4.14 16.92
C ALA A 1005 15.54 5.64 16.70
N LYS A 1006 16.82 5.98 16.75
CA LYS A 1006 17.40 7.34 16.55
C LYS A 1006 16.81 8.06 15.34
N ASP A 1007 16.70 7.39 14.19
CA ASP A 1007 16.14 7.93 12.94
C ASP A 1007 14.79 8.63 13.14
N LEU A 1008 13.94 8.13 14.04
CA LEU A 1008 12.64 8.72 14.34
C LEU A 1008 12.79 10.07 15.06
N TYR A 1009 13.71 10.17 16.03
CA TYR A 1009 13.99 11.41 16.76
C TYR A 1009 14.58 12.48 15.84
N MET A 1010 15.51 12.10 14.95
CA MET A 1010 16.15 13.03 14.01
C MET A 1010 15.13 13.76 13.12
N ILE A 1011 13.96 13.15 12.84
CA ILE A 1011 12.87 13.79 12.06
C ILE A 1011 12.32 15.06 12.74
N ALA A 1012 12.40 15.18 14.07
CA ALA A 1012 12.00 16.39 14.80
C ALA A 1012 12.88 17.61 14.49
N PHE A 1013 14.21 17.38 14.42
CA PHE A 1013 15.23 18.42 14.25
C PHE A 1013 15.42 18.83 12.79
N GLY A 1014 15.15 17.92 11.85
CA GLY A 1014 15.15 18.19 10.41
C GLY A 1014 13.75 18.51 9.85
N PRO A 1015 13.07 17.57 9.15
CA PRO A 1015 11.83 17.85 8.42
C PRO A 1015 10.67 18.49 9.21
N LEU A 1016 10.57 18.25 10.53
CA LEU A 1016 9.50 18.81 11.37
C LEU A 1016 9.89 20.06 12.17
N ARG A 1017 11.11 20.59 11.98
CA ARG A 1017 11.69 21.70 12.76
C ARG A 1017 10.78 22.94 12.89
N SER A 1018 10.00 23.23 11.85
CA SER A 1018 9.06 24.34 11.78
C SER A 1018 7.81 24.22 12.68
N VAL A 1019 7.61 23.06 13.30
CA VAL A 1019 6.43 22.71 14.13
C VAL A 1019 6.82 22.30 15.56
N PHE A 1020 8.12 22.22 15.86
CA PHE A 1020 8.65 22.04 17.22
C PHE A 1020 9.21 23.34 17.79
N SER A 1021 8.89 23.61 19.05
CA SER A 1021 9.54 24.66 19.84
C SER A 1021 10.85 24.14 20.44
N SER A 1022 11.81 25.02 20.73
CA SER A 1022 13.12 24.65 21.31
C SER A 1022 12.95 23.74 22.53
N ARG A 1023 12.15 24.16 23.52
CA ARG A 1023 11.86 23.38 24.74
C ARG A 1023 11.33 21.96 24.50
N GLU A 1024 10.68 21.69 23.37
CA GLU A 1024 10.26 20.33 22.99
C GLU A 1024 11.39 19.53 22.34
N LEU A 1025 12.28 20.19 21.58
CA LEU A 1025 13.49 19.59 21.01
C LEU A 1025 14.50 19.26 22.11
N ASP A 1026 14.70 20.16 23.06
CA ASP A 1026 15.58 19.98 24.22
C ASP A 1026 15.09 18.79 25.06
N GLY A 1027 13.78 18.72 25.32
CA GLY A 1027 13.16 17.54 25.96
C GLY A 1027 13.24 16.25 25.12
N PHE A 1028 13.43 16.31 23.80
CA PHE A 1028 13.79 15.13 23.00
C PHE A 1028 15.26 14.74 23.17
N VAL A 1029 16.18 15.69 23.33
CA VAL A 1029 17.60 15.42 23.66
C VAL A 1029 17.71 14.73 25.02
N ASP A 1030 16.98 15.20 26.02
CA ASP A 1030 16.88 14.55 27.35
C ASP A 1030 16.40 13.09 27.20
N ILE A 1031 15.30 12.86 26.48
CA ILE A 1031 14.74 11.51 26.26
C ILE A 1031 15.72 10.62 25.46
N MET A 1032 16.49 11.18 24.52
CA MET A 1032 17.54 10.45 23.81
C MET A 1032 18.67 10.03 24.75
N ALA A 1033 19.11 10.92 25.66
CA ALA A 1033 20.11 10.63 26.66
C ALA A 1033 19.64 9.59 27.70
N GLU A 1034 18.44 9.74 28.28
CA GLU A 1034 17.82 8.78 29.20
C GLU A 1034 17.72 7.37 28.60
N ARG A 1035 17.45 7.26 27.30
CA ARG A 1035 17.31 6.00 26.59
C ARG A 1035 18.63 5.44 26.04
N GLY A 1036 19.75 6.14 26.25
CA GLY A 1036 21.08 5.72 25.81
C GLY A 1036 21.27 5.73 24.29
N ILE A 1037 20.55 6.61 23.57
CA ILE A 1037 20.71 6.80 22.13
C ILE A 1037 21.98 7.62 21.89
N ARG A 1038 22.86 7.15 20.99
CA ARG A 1038 24.13 7.81 20.73
C ARG A 1038 23.92 9.13 19.99
N MET A 1039 24.30 10.23 20.65
CA MET A 1039 24.54 11.54 20.05
C MET A 1039 26.06 11.74 20.03
N ARG A 1040 26.65 11.97 18.86
CA ARG A 1040 28.13 12.05 18.72
C ARG A 1040 28.70 13.40 19.19
N LYS A 1041 27.83 14.40 19.25
CA LYS A 1041 28.05 15.73 19.82
C LYS A 1041 26.80 16.19 20.55
N GLY A 1042 26.97 16.95 21.62
CA GLY A 1042 25.87 17.62 22.31
C GLY A 1042 25.24 18.69 21.41
N VAL A 1043 23.92 18.87 21.51
CA VAL A 1043 23.23 19.99 20.85
C VAL A 1043 23.72 21.33 21.44
N ASP A 1044 24.10 21.33 22.71
CA ASP A 1044 24.64 22.47 23.46
C ASP A 1044 25.90 23.06 22.82
N GLU A 1045 26.76 22.25 22.18
CA GLU A 1045 27.94 22.71 21.43
C GLU A 1045 27.55 23.65 20.28
N TYR A 1046 26.43 23.35 19.61
CA TYR A 1046 25.93 24.15 18.48
C TYR A 1046 25.13 25.37 18.96
N MET A 1047 24.62 25.35 20.20
CA MET A 1047 23.97 26.52 20.81
C MET A 1047 24.99 27.51 21.37
N THR A 1048 26.05 27.03 22.03
CA THR A 1048 27.13 27.87 22.58
C THR A 1048 28.02 28.50 21.51
N GLY A 1049 28.21 27.83 20.36
CA GLY A 1049 28.96 28.36 19.21
C GLY A 1049 28.37 29.62 18.54
N GLY A 1050 27.22 30.13 19.01
CA GLY A 1050 26.63 31.38 18.54
C GLY A 1050 27.23 32.65 19.14
N ASP A 1051 27.77 32.59 20.37
CA ASP A 1051 28.01 33.79 21.20
C ASP A 1051 29.48 34.24 21.33
N GLU A 1052 30.47 33.52 20.76
CA GLU A 1052 31.89 33.97 20.71
C GLU A 1052 32.14 35.19 19.79
N GLY A 1053 31.11 36.00 19.52
CA GLY A 1053 31.17 37.28 18.81
C GLY A 1053 30.55 38.47 19.58
N GLY A 1054 30.05 38.25 20.80
CA GLY A 1054 29.36 39.28 21.61
C GLY A 1054 30.14 39.66 22.87
N SER A 1055 30.54 40.93 22.98
CA SER A 1055 31.14 41.53 24.18
C SER A 1055 30.28 41.34 25.44
N ASP A 1056 30.93 41.18 26.60
CA ASP A 1056 30.28 41.14 27.92
C ASP A 1056 29.21 42.24 28.09
N SER A 1057 27.96 41.83 28.34
CA SER A 1057 26.90 42.68 28.91
C SER A 1057 25.91 41.84 29.71
N GLU A 1058 25.80 42.13 31.01
CA GLU A 1058 24.89 41.47 31.95
C GLU A 1058 23.42 41.89 31.72
N ASP A 1059 22.74 41.30 30.72
CA ASP A 1059 21.29 41.50 30.52
C ASP A 1059 20.46 40.39 31.19
N LEU A 1060 19.71 40.77 32.22
CA LEU A 1060 18.91 39.89 33.07
C LEU A 1060 17.50 39.65 32.51
N ASP A 1061 17.14 38.37 32.38
CA ASP A 1061 15.77 37.82 32.46
C ASP A 1061 14.62 38.61 31.77
N GLY A 1062 14.79 38.92 30.48
CA GLY A 1062 13.84 39.72 29.70
C GLY A 1062 12.50 39.05 29.35
N SER A 1063 12.10 37.94 29.98
CA SER A 1063 10.95 37.12 29.52
C SER A 1063 9.59 37.45 30.16
N GLU A 1064 9.54 38.00 31.37
CA GLU A 1064 8.28 38.47 31.98
C GLU A 1064 7.87 39.87 31.49
N ASP A 1065 8.84 40.72 31.13
CA ASP A 1065 8.60 42.14 30.87
C ASP A 1065 7.87 42.39 29.54
N GLU A 1066 7.97 41.53 28.51
CA GLU A 1066 7.13 41.65 27.29
C GLU A 1066 5.63 41.50 27.60
N ILE A 1067 5.28 40.56 28.49
CA ILE A 1067 3.88 40.30 28.88
C ILE A 1067 3.33 41.48 29.70
N GLU A 1068 4.13 41.99 30.64
CA GLU A 1068 3.83 43.21 31.39
C GLU A 1068 3.74 44.44 30.47
N HIS A 1069 4.61 44.56 29.46
CA HIS A 1069 4.61 45.68 28.51
C HIS A 1069 3.40 45.64 27.56
N GLU A 1070 3.05 44.47 27.02
CA GLU A 1070 1.77 44.28 26.30
C GLU A 1070 0.57 44.61 27.20
N ALA A 1071 0.59 44.19 28.48
CA ALA A 1071 -0.48 44.50 29.42
C ALA A 1071 -0.57 46.02 29.71
N ARG A 1072 0.56 46.72 29.86
CA ARG A 1072 0.62 48.19 30.00
C ARG A 1072 0.08 48.88 28.73
N GLN A 1073 0.47 48.44 27.53
CA GLN A 1073 -0.06 49.02 26.28
C GLN A 1073 -1.56 48.74 26.06
N ARG A 1074 -2.06 47.53 26.39
CA ARG A 1074 -3.50 47.22 26.33
C ARG A 1074 -4.31 48.03 27.35
N ARG A 1075 -3.76 48.34 28.53
CA ARG A 1075 -4.38 49.26 29.50
C ARG A 1075 -4.43 50.71 29.00
N LEU A 1076 -3.42 51.16 28.24
CA LEU A 1076 -3.38 52.49 27.62
C LEU A 1076 -4.33 52.63 26.40
N LEU A 1077 -4.73 51.53 25.78
CA LEU A 1077 -5.60 51.49 24.60
C LEU A 1077 -7.10 51.32 24.91
N MET A 1078 -7.50 51.27 26.17
CA MET A 1078 -8.92 51.31 26.53
C MET A 1078 -9.44 52.76 26.53
N PRO A 1079 -10.49 53.10 25.76
CA PRO A 1079 -11.26 54.32 26.01
C PRO A 1079 -12.04 54.18 27.32
N TYR A 1080 -12.30 55.33 27.97
CA TYR A 1080 -13.11 55.46 29.20
C TYR A 1080 -14.56 54.97 29.03
#